data_AF-A0A1V5DRF3-F1
#
_entry.id   AF-A0A1V5DRF3-F1
#
_cell.length_a   1.000
_cell.length_b   1.000
_cell.length_c   1.000
_cell.angle_alpha   90.00
_cell.angle_beta   90.00
_cell.angle_gamma   90.00
#
_symmetry.space_group_name_H-M   'P 1'
#
loop_
_entity.id
_entity.type
_entity.pdbx_description
1 polymer ?
#
loop_
_entity_poly.entity_id
_entity_poly.type
_entity_poly.pdbx_seq_one_letter_code
_entity_poly.pdbx_strand_id
1 'polypeptide(L)'
;MIKFDFVIKGQPEIKSMRLEWQVKPEYCQFLMTPLLQEKQSSEFAFRYPHSESDSATMLWLVAEGKGGFAYSMANDANWFYNPDDPVFKVDKKSGSCSVDMITKTVKLPAETPYQSLFIATPTRPLPEKIRVIREGDSTRSDGPRLGMWSGEGLIGISTYQPHPTSFTEVMKNVIPQTVGVYGMADSLTTGSPIANYFKKYWDIPGYYIYKFTYKKSLDNGNFKKESCFSVPACDATHIKDYMLKNIKELLEHPYSDRIWMIYYDLCGDVLCSNAAHGCGFKDKLGRDIKTFAILNKRKLVERTVRLCHSLNRVVMLHNQRFFYPFLQGLADYEYPGEQHNGLLSRNPYGYTDELSDNLYRSEYNRDVLGVGVIFLTALGQANTDYLKEPAYTEAMLTMLLAHDVEPDPSWSSALPHQKVWDILEKYQVQSPETKVHLYYRQDTVKSSNPDVRVTYYECPGQQYVLALTNKDIRQKKTIIDMSRLKEGDYTVREEYRGSDIQVKDGKFEITIPSRSFLLVAFPPKSFYPVIDDCSSRSWGAWSSEGAKVDFSLDMDNGHQKKGSLLIQVSPDTPDKSSFCFTKKIPVRPGKTYNAKIFVKTQNVFSSAKIAMAFQGQDSNGLFLGVPPQSAELSTLCDGKWEELNLRFNIPEKGKWSETCNLLVTLGVQNTKGGKVWFDDFELSESQ
;
A
#
# COMPACT_ATOMS: atom_id res chain seq x y z
N MET A 1 -13.89 5.54 21.47
CA MET A 1 -15.24 5.90 20.97
C MET A 1 -16.12 6.16 22.16
N ILE A 2 -16.86 7.26 22.15
CA ILE A 2 -17.87 7.59 23.15
C ILE A 2 -19.21 7.26 22.52
N LYS A 3 -19.95 6.35 23.14
CA LYS A 3 -21.33 6.02 22.75
C LYS A 3 -22.26 6.70 23.75
N PHE A 4 -23.05 7.65 23.26
CA PHE A 4 -24.04 8.36 24.06
C PHE A 4 -25.42 7.82 23.74
N ASP A 5 -25.84 6.83 24.51
CA ASP A 5 -27.19 6.27 24.46
C ASP A 5 -28.01 6.87 25.61
N PHE A 6 -29.21 7.37 25.31
CA PHE A 6 -30.13 7.85 26.33
C PHE A 6 -31.58 7.53 25.98
N VAL A 7 -32.45 7.52 27.00
CA VAL A 7 -33.87 7.20 26.86
C VAL A 7 -34.68 8.31 27.51
N ILE A 8 -35.62 8.88 26.75
CA ILE A 8 -36.59 9.83 27.29
C ILE A 8 -37.73 9.02 27.94
N LYS A 9 -37.89 9.20 29.26
CA LYS A 9 -38.94 8.54 30.05
C LYS A 9 -40.25 9.33 29.99
N GLY A 10 -41.37 8.65 30.25
CA GLY A 10 -42.71 9.24 30.20
C GLY A 10 -43.15 9.57 28.78
N GLN A 11 -44.20 10.38 28.62
CA GLN A 11 -44.73 10.79 27.32
C GLN A 11 -44.71 12.31 27.14
N PRO A 12 -43.53 12.95 27.23
CA PRO A 12 -43.45 14.40 27.17
C PRO A 12 -43.83 14.92 25.77
N GLU A 13 -44.40 16.12 25.75
CA GLU A 13 -44.45 16.94 24.56
C GLU A 13 -43.14 17.73 24.44
N ILE A 14 -42.41 17.53 23.34
CA ILE A 14 -41.13 18.18 23.08
C ILE A 14 -41.29 19.10 21.87
N LYS A 15 -40.97 20.39 22.05
CA LYS A 15 -41.03 21.40 20.97
C LYS A 15 -39.83 21.33 20.05
N SER A 16 -38.65 21.09 20.62
CA SER A 16 -37.39 20.96 19.91
C SER A 16 -36.38 20.17 20.75
N MET A 17 -35.48 19.46 20.08
CA MET A 17 -34.35 18.78 20.72
C MET A 17 -33.13 18.86 19.80
N ARG A 18 -32.03 19.35 20.36
CA ARG A 18 -30.77 19.55 19.65
C ARG A 18 -29.61 19.04 20.50
N LEU A 19 -28.63 18.43 19.84
CA LEU A 19 -27.33 18.10 20.39
C LEU A 19 -26.31 19.12 19.88
N GLU A 20 -25.58 19.78 20.78
CA GLU A 20 -24.58 20.80 20.45
C GLU A 20 -23.23 20.46 21.10
N TRP A 21 -22.15 20.73 20.38
CA TRP A 21 -20.78 20.63 20.91
C TRP A 21 -19.87 21.63 20.20
N GLN A 22 -18.70 21.87 20.79
CA GLN A 22 -17.71 22.76 20.23
C GLN A 22 -16.33 22.10 20.22
N VAL A 23 -15.67 22.16 19.07
CA VAL A 23 -14.28 21.77 18.88
C VAL A 23 -13.41 23.03 18.93
N LYS A 24 -12.22 22.97 19.52
CA LYS A 24 -11.34 24.15 19.53
C LYS A 24 -10.96 24.54 18.09
N PRO A 25 -10.92 25.84 17.74
CA PRO A 25 -10.63 26.29 16.37
C PRO A 25 -9.32 25.73 15.79
N GLU A 26 -8.32 25.46 16.62
CA GLU A 26 -7.04 24.88 16.19
C GLU A 26 -7.13 23.47 15.61
N TYR A 27 -8.22 22.74 15.87
CA TYR A 27 -8.52 21.42 15.29
C TYR A 27 -9.51 21.50 14.11
N CYS A 28 -9.88 22.69 13.62
CA CYS A 28 -10.95 22.89 12.65
C CYS A 28 -10.46 23.23 11.24
N GLN A 29 -9.23 22.83 10.88
CA GLN A 29 -8.62 23.14 9.59
C GLN A 29 -9.44 22.57 8.42
N PHE A 30 -9.88 21.32 8.53
CA PHE A 30 -10.69 20.61 7.55
C PHE A 30 -12.03 20.18 8.16
N LEU A 31 -13.05 20.11 7.31
CA LEU A 31 -14.34 19.48 7.62
C LEU A 31 -14.52 18.32 6.64
N MET A 32 -14.77 17.12 7.16
CA MET A 32 -15.06 15.92 6.38
C MET A 32 -16.41 15.31 6.74
N THR A 33 -17.16 14.88 5.72
CA THR A 33 -18.55 14.40 5.88
C THR A 33 -19.00 13.28 4.94
N PRO A 34 -18.26 12.18 4.71
CA PRO A 34 -16.91 11.75 5.11
C PRO A 34 -15.80 12.21 4.15
N LEU A 35 -16.16 13.05 3.17
CA LEU A 35 -15.25 13.68 2.21
C LEU A 35 -15.02 15.14 2.57
N LEU A 36 -13.91 15.69 2.11
CA LEU A 36 -13.55 17.09 2.28
C LEU A 36 -14.67 18.01 1.79
N GLN A 37 -15.10 18.92 2.66
CA GLN A 37 -16.06 19.96 2.35
C GLN A 37 -15.33 21.29 2.13
N GLU A 38 -15.33 21.76 0.87
CA GLU A 38 -14.72 23.03 0.48
C GLU A 38 -15.78 24.03 0.01
N LYS A 39 -15.83 25.20 0.65
CA LYS A 39 -16.52 26.40 0.14
C LYS A 39 -15.94 27.64 0.81
N GLN A 40 -16.30 28.81 0.29
CA GLN A 40 -15.83 30.10 0.82
C GLN A 40 -16.34 30.40 2.25
N SER A 41 -17.57 29.99 2.58
CA SER A 41 -18.14 30.15 3.92
C SER A 41 -17.57 29.14 4.92
N SER A 42 -17.38 29.56 6.18
CA SER A 42 -17.01 28.66 7.27
C SER A 42 -18.19 27.86 7.83
N GLU A 43 -19.42 28.25 7.51
CA GLU A 43 -20.66 27.64 8.00
C GLU A 43 -21.22 26.63 7.01
N PHE A 44 -21.48 25.41 7.46
CA PHE A 44 -21.97 24.28 6.68
C PHE A 44 -23.28 23.77 7.29
N ALA A 45 -24.18 23.31 6.43
CA ALA A 45 -25.43 22.69 6.84
C ALA A 45 -25.74 21.52 5.91
N PHE A 46 -26.17 20.40 6.47
CA PHE A 46 -26.45 19.17 5.72
C PHE A 46 -27.76 18.54 6.18
N ARG A 47 -28.46 17.90 5.23
CA ARG A 47 -29.63 17.07 5.48
C ARG A 47 -29.23 15.75 6.10
N TYR A 48 -30.21 15.01 6.64
CA TYR A 48 -29.99 13.63 7.01
C TYR A 48 -29.77 12.78 5.74
N PRO A 49 -28.74 11.91 5.68
CA PRO A 49 -28.46 11.08 4.51
C PRO A 49 -29.56 10.02 4.27
N HIS A 50 -29.94 9.82 3.01
CA HIS A 50 -30.88 8.77 2.59
C HIS A 50 -30.18 7.57 1.93
N SER A 51 -28.90 7.72 1.59
CA SER A 51 -28.01 6.69 1.07
C SER A 51 -26.56 6.92 1.55
N GLU A 52 -25.68 5.94 1.35
CA GLU A 52 -24.24 6.10 1.64
C GLU A 52 -23.58 7.14 0.72
N SER A 53 -24.09 7.33 -0.50
CA SER A 53 -23.56 8.32 -1.44
C SER A 53 -24.01 9.75 -1.14
N ASP A 54 -24.96 9.94 -0.21
CA ASP A 54 -25.42 11.27 0.20
C ASP A 54 -24.41 11.92 1.14
N SER A 55 -24.26 13.25 1.02
CA SER A 55 -23.35 14.02 1.86
C SER A 55 -23.83 14.09 3.32
N ALA A 56 -22.92 13.80 4.26
CA ALA A 56 -23.02 13.96 5.73
C ALA A 56 -23.57 12.81 6.58
N THR A 57 -23.08 11.58 6.33
CA THR A 57 -23.13 10.45 7.29
C THR A 57 -22.25 10.64 8.55
N MET A 58 -21.44 11.72 8.57
CA MET A 58 -20.55 12.09 9.66
C MET A 58 -20.30 13.60 9.64
N LEU A 59 -19.99 14.19 10.81
CA LEU A 59 -19.35 15.50 10.91
C LEU A 59 -17.98 15.35 11.55
N TRP A 60 -16.91 15.66 10.82
CA TRP A 60 -15.54 15.51 11.33
C TRP A 60 -14.73 16.78 11.11
N LEU A 61 -14.42 17.47 12.22
CA LEU A 61 -13.47 18.57 12.24
C LEU A 61 -12.10 18.03 12.60
N VAL A 62 -11.09 18.36 11.80
CA VAL A 62 -9.72 17.87 11.99
C VAL A 62 -8.68 18.87 11.52
N ALA A 63 -7.51 18.82 12.16
CA ALA A 63 -6.34 19.55 11.72
C ALA A 63 -5.10 18.66 11.64
N GLU A 64 -4.31 18.97 10.62
CA GLU A 64 -3.11 18.24 10.25
C GLU A 64 -2.07 18.29 11.39
N GLY A 65 -1.65 17.13 11.90
CA GLY A 65 -0.69 17.04 13.01
C GLY A 65 -1.22 17.48 14.38
N LYS A 66 -2.52 17.79 14.50
CA LYS A 66 -3.15 18.20 15.77
C LYS A 66 -4.29 17.27 16.20
N GLY A 67 -4.84 16.49 15.27
CA GLY A 67 -5.98 15.62 15.52
C GLY A 67 -7.32 16.31 15.28
N GLY A 68 -8.40 15.68 15.73
CA GLY A 68 -9.76 16.11 15.42
C GLY A 68 -10.82 15.41 16.26
N PHE A 69 -12.07 15.70 15.94
CA PHE A 69 -13.23 15.16 16.62
C PHE A 69 -14.35 14.89 15.62
N ALA A 70 -14.84 13.65 15.60
CA ALA A 70 -15.87 13.20 14.69
C ALA A 70 -17.15 12.81 15.44
N TYR A 71 -18.29 13.12 14.82
CA TYR A 71 -19.63 12.74 15.23
C TYR A 71 -20.30 11.90 14.14
N SER A 72 -21.01 10.85 14.55
CA SER A 72 -21.87 10.06 13.67
C SER A 72 -23.03 9.43 14.47
N MET A 73 -23.90 8.68 13.80
CA MET A 73 -25.05 7.97 14.37
C MET A 73 -25.29 6.67 13.61
N ALA A 74 -25.90 5.68 14.25
CA ALA A 74 -26.30 4.46 13.54
C ALA A 74 -27.62 4.65 12.76
N ASN A 75 -28.50 5.54 13.20
CA ASN A 75 -29.76 5.88 12.55
C ASN A 75 -30.40 7.13 13.19
N ASP A 76 -31.50 7.61 12.61
CA ASP A 76 -32.33 8.72 13.09
C ASP A 76 -33.60 8.23 13.82
N ALA A 77 -33.60 7.05 14.43
CA ALA A 77 -34.78 6.52 15.11
C ALA A 77 -35.32 7.53 16.14
N ASN A 78 -36.64 7.77 16.09
CA ASN A 78 -37.38 8.71 16.95
C ASN A 78 -37.01 10.20 16.79
N TRP A 79 -36.22 10.56 15.79
CA TRP A 79 -36.06 11.96 15.40
C TRP A 79 -37.36 12.46 14.73
N PHE A 80 -37.67 13.75 14.83
CA PHE A 80 -38.88 14.33 14.26
C PHE A 80 -38.56 15.65 13.55
N TYR A 81 -38.33 15.55 12.25
CA TYR A 81 -37.87 16.65 11.40
C TYR A 81 -38.47 16.55 9.99
N ASN A 82 -38.32 17.61 9.21
CA ASN A 82 -38.61 17.59 7.78
C ASN A 82 -37.37 17.08 7.02
N PRO A 83 -37.45 15.98 6.26
CA PRO A 83 -36.30 15.43 5.53
C PRO A 83 -35.60 16.40 4.57
N ASP A 84 -36.34 17.40 4.07
CA ASP A 84 -35.80 18.41 3.16
C ASP A 84 -35.01 19.52 3.87
N ASP A 85 -35.10 19.61 5.19
CA ASP A 85 -34.43 20.63 6.00
C ASP A 85 -33.07 20.12 6.51
N PRO A 86 -32.02 20.96 6.51
CA PRO A 86 -30.74 20.60 7.12
C PRO A 86 -30.87 20.36 8.62
N VAL A 87 -30.35 19.22 9.09
CA VAL A 87 -30.33 18.85 10.52
C VAL A 87 -28.93 18.89 11.11
N PHE A 88 -27.88 18.83 10.29
CA PHE A 88 -26.49 18.97 10.72
C PHE A 88 -26.00 20.37 10.41
N LYS A 89 -25.29 20.99 11.37
CA LYS A 89 -24.69 22.31 11.18
C LYS A 89 -23.29 22.35 11.78
N VAL A 90 -22.37 23.02 11.09
CA VAL A 90 -20.97 23.18 11.52
C VAL A 90 -20.50 24.58 11.16
N ASP A 91 -19.81 25.27 12.07
CA ASP A 91 -19.00 26.44 11.74
C ASP A 91 -17.53 26.13 12.01
N LYS A 92 -16.72 26.02 10.95
CA LYS A 92 -15.28 25.74 11.05
C LYS A 92 -14.50 26.84 11.78
N LYS A 93 -15.01 28.08 11.80
CA LYS A 93 -14.31 29.22 12.42
C LYS A 93 -14.41 29.16 13.94
N SER A 94 -15.62 28.96 14.46
CA SER A 94 -15.85 28.79 15.91
C SER A 94 -15.63 27.37 16.40
N GLY A 95 -15.66 26.38 15.50
CA GLY A 95 -15.69 24.96 15.79
C GLY A 95 -17.03 24.47 16.35
N SER A 96 -18.08 25.29 16.26
CA SER A 96 -19.43 24.94 16.72
C SER A 96 -20.07 23.90 15.81
N CYS A 97 -20.65 22.87 16.39
CA CYS A 97 -21.38 21.83 15.69
C CYS A 97 -22.73 21.55 16.36
N SER A 98 -23.75 21.22 15.57
CA SER A 98 -25.05 20.83 16.10
C SER A 98 -25.80 19.83 15.23
N VAL A 99 -26.65 19.04 15.88
CA VAL A 99 -27.59 18.11 15.26
C VAL A 99 -29.00 18.38 15.79
N ASP A 100 -29.91 18.77 14.90
CA ASP A 100 -31.33 18.98 15.19
C ASP A 100 -32.11 17.65 15.09
N MET A 101 -32.44 17.04 16.22
CA MET A 101 -33.15 15.75 16.26
C MET A 101 -34.68 15.90 16.26
N ILE A 102 -35.20 16.96 16.90
CA ILE A 102 -36.63 17.32 16.88
C ILE A 102 -36.73 18.80 16.50
N THR A 103 -37.38 19.11 15.38
CA THR A 103 -37.55 20.49 14.87
C THR A 103 -39.01 20.97 14.90
N LYS A 104 -39.95 20.07 15.19
CA LYS A 104 -41.38 20.37 15.33
C LYS A 104 -41.92 19.75 16.61
N THR A 105 -43.00 20.32 17.14
CA THR A 105 -43.63 19.80 18.36
C THR A 105 -44.13 18.37 18.14
N VAL A 106 -43.73 17.45 19.03
CA VAL A 106 -44.11 16.05 19.00
C VAL A 106 -44.33 15.52 20.41
N LYS A 107 -45.38 14.71 20.60
CA LYS A 107 -45.56 13.95 21.83
C LYS A 107 -44.83 12.62 21.71
N LEU A 108 -43.76 12.45 22.49
CA LEU A 108 -42.98 11.23 22.45
C LEU A 108 -43.69 10.06 23.15
N PRO A 109 -43.58 8.84 22.61
CA PRO A 109 -43.99 7.63 23.32
C PRO A 109 -43.12 7.38 24.57
N ALA A 110 -43.62 6.52 25.45
CA ALA A 110 -42.87 6.09 26.62
C ALA A 110 -41.59 5.35 26.23
N GLU A 111 -40.50 5.69 26.94
CA GLU A 111 -39.19 5.05 26.79
C GLU A 111 -38.64 5.16 25.37
N THR A 112 -38.50 6.40 24.89
CA THR A 112 -38.02 6.69 23.54
C THR A 112 -36.48 6.79 23.51
N PRO A 113 -35.76 5.86 22.84
CA PRO A 113 -34.30 5.84 22.82
C PRO A 113 -33.69 6.74 21.75
N TYR A 114 -32.49 7.23 22.02
CA TYR A 114 -31.64 7.99 21.11
C TYR A 114 -30.18 7.54 21.24
N GLN A 115 -29.42 7.69 20.15
CA GLN A 115 -28.01 7.33 20.10
C GLN A 115 -27.19 8.41 19.39
N SER A 116 -25.97 8.62 19.86
CA SER A 116 -24.96 9.46 19.21
C SER A 116 -23.58 8.88 19.44
N LEU A 117 -22.72 8.98 18.43
CA LEU A 117 -21.38 8.42 18.43
C LEU A 117 -20.36 9.54 18.29
N PHE A 118 -19.34 9.52 19.15
CA PHE A 118 -18.24 10.47 19.07
C PHE A 118 -16.89 9.75 19.13
N ILE A 119 -15.88 10.30 18.46
CA ILE A 119 -14.51 9.79 18.53
C ILE A 119 -13.50 10.91 18.29
N ALA A 120 -12.41 10.89 19.06
CA ALA A 120 -11.24 11.71 18.77
C ALA A 120 -10.40 11.05 17.67
N THR A 121 -9.75 11.86 16.83
CA THR A 121 -8.87 11.39 15.75
C THR A 121 -7.47 11.99 15.92
N PRO A 122 -6.40 11.31 15.48
CA PRO A 122 -6.38 9.95 14.95
C PRO A 122 -6.74 8.92 16.03
N THR A 123 -7.34 7.80 15.62
CA THR A 123 -7.85 6.76 16.54
C THR A 123 -6.79 5.78 17.03
N ARG A 124 -5.63 5.79 16.38
CA ARG A 124 -4.45 4.97 16.70
C ARG A 124 -3.17 5.64 16.16
N PRO A 125 -1.99 5.22 16.61
CA PRO A 125 -0.73 5.58 15.98
C PRO A 125 -0.63 5.01 14.55
N LEU A 126 0.16 5.69 13.71
CA LEU A 126 0.54 5.20 12.39
C LEU A 126 1.28 3.86 12.48
N PRO A 127 1.17 2.99 11.45
CA PRO A 127 1.98 1.78 11.39
C PRO A 127 3.47 2.12 11.22
N GLU A 128 4.35 1.16 11.48
CA GLU A 128 5.80 1.36 11.35
C GLU A 128 6.23 1.59 9.90
N LYS A 129 5.62 0.87 8.96
CA LYS A 129 5.92 0.97 7.52
C LYS A 129 4.94 1.94 6.88
N ILE A 130 5.40 3.11 6.46
CA ILE A 130 4.55 4.14 5.85
C ILE A 130 5.08 4.68 4.53
N ARG A 131 6.29 4.27 4.12
CA ARG A 131 6.92 4.70 2.87
C ARG A 131 7.59 3.52 2.19
N VAL A 132 7.68 3.59 0.88
CA VAL A 132 8.28 2.57 0.01
C VAL A 132 7.66 1.19 0.24
N ILE A 133 6.32 1.15 0.20
CA ILE A 133 5.56 -0.09 0.24
C ILE A 133 5.43 -0.52 -1.21
N ARG A 134 6.39 -1.34 -1.68
CA ARG A 134 6.51 -1.73 -3.10
C ARG A 134 5.40 -2.71 -3.50
N GLU A 135 4.17 -2.21 -3.57
CA GLU A 135 3.02 -2.97 -4.02
C GLU A 135 3.15 -3.31 -5.51
N GLY A 136 2.89 -4.56 -5.90
CA GLY A 136 2.91 -4.98 -7.30
C GLY A 136 4.30 -4.97 -7.95
N ASP A 137 5.38 -4.63 -7.22
CA ASP A 137 6.72 -4.63 -7.77
C ASP A 137 7.34 -6.03 -7.81
N SER A 138 7.76 -6.42 -9.01
CA SER A 138 8.47 -7.67 -9.29
C SER A 138 9.92 -7.46 -9.71
N THR A 139 10.39 -6.21 -9.78
CA THR A 139 11.73 -5.89 -10.29
C THR A 139 12.84 -6.04 -9.26
N ARG A 140 12.50 -6.00 -7.98
CA ARG A 140 13.46 -6.13 -6.88
C ARG A 140 13.10 -7.22 -5.89
N SER A 141 14.16 -7.75 -5.32
CA SER A 141 14.16 -8.99 -4.58
C SER A 141 14.50 -8.84 -3.11
N ASP A 142 15.21 -7.76 -2.82
CA ASP A 142 15.83 -7.38 -1.56
C ASP A 142 15.02 -6.32 -0.80
N GLY A 143 13.85 -5.93 -1.31
CA GLY A 143 13.00 -4.87 -0.77
C GLY A 143 11.67 -5.39 -0.20
N PRO A 144 11.06 -4.68 0.77
CA PRO A 144 9.73 -5.00 1.28
C PRO A 144 8.70 -4.82 0.16
N ARG A 145 8.07 -5.93 -0.26
CA ARG A 145 7.07 -5.95 -1.34
C ARG A 145 5.70 -6.39 -0.85
N LEU A 146 4.67 -5.96 -1.55
CA LEU A 146 3.29 -6.36 -1.29
C LEU A 146 2.62 -6.86 -2.57
N GLY A 147 2.11 -8.10 -2.55
CA GLY A 147 1.26 -8.65 -3.60
C GLY A 147 -0.17 -8.83 -3.10
N MET A 148 -1.15 -8.25 -3.79
CA MET A 148 -2.57 -8.47 -3.52
C MET A 148 -3.09 -9.74 -4.19
N TRP A 149 -3.62 -10.66 -3.39
CA TRP A 149 -4.08 -11.98 -3.85
C TRP A 149 -5.59 -12.10 -3.69
N SER A 150 -6.27 -12.39 -4.81
CA SER A 150 -7.72 -12.43 -4.99
C SER A 150 -8.27 -13.86 -5.08
N GLY A 151 -7.88 -14.71 -4.13
CA GLY A 151 -8.37 -16.09 -4.00
C GLY A 151 -7.39 -17.18 -4.38
N GLU A 152 -6.17 -16.84 -4.78
CA GLU A 152 -5.09 -17.81 -5.04
C GLU A 152 -4.86 -18.71 -3.83
N GLY A 153 -4.93 -20.04 -4.04
CA GLY A 153 -4.79 -21.01 -2.96
C GLY A 153 -5.96 -21.08 -1.97
N LEU A 154 -7.01 -20.27 -2.13
CA LEU A 154 -8.22 -20.32 -1.31
C LEU A 154 -9.33 -21.14 -2.00
N ILE A 155 -10.37 -21.52 -1.24
CA ILE A 155 -11.53 -22.23 -1.81
C ILE A 155 -12.39 -21.34 -2.72
N GLY A 156 -12.23 -20.02 -2.61
CA GLY A 156 -12.95 -19.02 -3.39
C GLY A 156 -12.53 -17.60 -3.03
N ILE A 157 -12.83 -16.66 -3.91
CA ILE A 157 -12.59 -15.24 -3.68
C ILE A 157 -13.38 -14.72 -2.45
N SER A 158 -12.72 -13.90 -1.64
CA SER A 158 -13.28 -13.28 -0.42
C SER A 158 -13.75 -14.24 0.67
N THR A 159 -13.38 -15.53 0.59
CA THR A 159 -13.72 -16.51 1.62
C THR A 159 -12.72 -16.52 2.77
N TYR A 160 -11.47 -16.11 2.53
CA TYR A 160 -10.31 -16.30 3.42
C TYR A 160 -10.00 -17.75 3.80
N GLN A 161 -10.77 -18.73 3.33
CA GLN A 161 -10.60 -20.11 3.74
C GLN A 161 -9.54 -20.79 2.85
N PRO A 162 -8.41 -21.27 3.42
CA PRO A 162 -7.36 -21.92 2.65
C PRO A 162 -7.88 -23.20 2.01
N HIS A 163 -7.51 -23.46 0.75
CA HIS A 163 -7.78 -24.74 0.11
C HIS A 163 -6.92 -25.84 0.74
N PRO A 164 -7.47 -27.02 1.07
CA PRO A 164 -6.74 -28.05 1.83
C PRO A 164 -5.39 -28.49 1.24
N THR A 165 -5.27 -28.46 -0.08
CA THR A 165 -4.04 -28.87 -0.81
C THR A 165 -3.38 -27.71 -1.55
N SER A 166 -4.16 -26.95 -2.33
CA SER A 166 -3.63 -25.89 -3.19
C SER A 166 -3.04 -24.70 -2.44
N PHE A 167 -3.47 -24.41 -1.20
CA PHE A 167 -2.90 -23.29 -0.45
C PHE A 167 -1.40 -23.48 -0.20
N THR A 168 -1.02 -24.67 0.29
CA THR A 168 0.39 -25.05 0.47
C THR A 168 1.18 -24.96 -0.83
N GLU A 169 0.65 -25.51 -1.92
CA GLU A 169 1.34 -25.53 -3.21
C GLU A 169 1.61 -24.13 -3.77
N VAL A 170 0.65 -23.22 -3.60
CA VAL A 170 0.80 -21.82 -4.02
C VAL A 170 1.75 -21.06 -3.08
N MET A 171 1.64 -21.28 -1.76
CA MET A 171 2.35 -20.49 -0.75
C MET A 171 3.77 -20.94 -0.43
N LYS A 172 4.13 -22.21 -0.69
CA LYS A 172 5.44 -22.79 -0.32
C LYS A 172 6.63 -22.02 -0.86
N ASN A 173 6.40 -21.28 -1.93
CA ASN A 173 7.40 -20.54 -2.70
C ASN A 173 7.29 -19.02 -2.56
N VAL A 174 6.38 -18.53 -1.73
CA VAL A 174 6.16 -17.09 -1.54
C VAL A 174 7.10 -16.56 -0.47
N ILE A 175 7.48 -15.28 -0.57
CA ILE A 175 8.35 -14.62 0.42
C ILE A 175 7.54 -14.35 1.70
N PRO A 176 8.07 -14.63 2.91
CA PRO A 176 7.47 -14.23 4.18
C PRO A 176 6.98 -12.79 4.17
N GLN A 177 5.80 -12.52 4.74
CA GLN A 177 5.24 -11.17 4.88
C GLN A 177 5.22 -10.35 3.58
N THR A 178 4.79 -10.95 2.47
CA THR A 178 4.63 -10.22 1.20
C THR A 178 3.24 -10.32 0.58
N VAL A 179 2.33 -11.11 1.16
CA VAL A 179 0.97 -11.29 0.62
C VAL A 179 -0.04 -10.49 1.42
N GLY A 180 -0.86 -9.70 0.73
CA GLY A 180 -2.14 -9.26 1.25
C GLY A 180 -3.25 -10.10 0.67
N VAL A 181 -4.09 -10.66 1.54
CA VAL A 181 -5.19 -11.53 1.14
C VAL A 181 -6.46 -10.69 1.03
N TYR A 182 -7.02 -10.65 -0.18
CA TYR A 182 -8.22 -9.90 -0.51
C TYR A 182 -9.49 -10.59 0.01
N GLY A 183 -10.36 -9.81 0.62
CA GLY A 183 -11.77 -10.14 0.77
C GLY A 183 -12.64 -8.88 0.77
N MET A 184 -13.95 -9.09 0.85
CA MET A 184 -14.92 -8.00 0.89
C MET A 184 -15.58 -8.01 2.27
N ALA A 185 -15.69 -6.87 2.95
CA ALA A 185 -16.33 -6.80 4.26
C ALA A 185 -17.86 -7.00 4.16
N ASP A 186 -18.49 -6.44 3.13
CA ASP A 186 -19.95 -6.52 2.93
C ASP A 186 -20.41 -7.61 1.97
N SER A 187 -19.54 -8.53 1.57
CA SER A 187 -19.91 -9.47 0.51
C SER A 187 -19.15 -10.77 0.57
N LEU A 188 -19.84 -11.82 0.15
CA LEU A 188 -19.21 -13.02 -0.40
C LEU A 188 -19.56 -13.09 -1.88
N THR A 189 -19.41 -14.25 -2.52
CA THR A 189 -19.81 -14.44 -3.91
C THR A 189 -20.76 -15.59 -4.09
N THR A 190 -21.43 -15.64 -5.25
CA THR A 190 -22.30 -16.76 -5.65
C THR A 190 -21.54 -18.08 -5.79
N GLY A 191 -20.20 -18.06 -5.80
CA GLY A 191 -19.36 -19.26 -5.72
C GLY A 191 -19.32 -19.89 -4.32
N SER A 192 -19.80 -19.19 -3.29
CA SER A 192 -19.84 -19.66 -1.90
C SER A 192 -21.23 -20.26 -1.58
N PRO A 193 -21.32 -21.58 -1.30
CA PRO A 193 -22.60 -22.20 -0.92
C PRO A 193 -23.23 -21.58 0.32
N ILE A 194 -22.40 -21.16 1.29
CA ILE A 194 -22.90 -20.52 2.51
C ILE A 194 -23.52 -19.15 2.22
N ALA A 195 -22.93 -18.38 1.31
CA ALA A 195 -23.49 -17.10 0.88
C ALA A 195 -24.83 -17.28 0.19
N ASN A 196 -24.97 -18.30 -0.67
CA ASN A 196 -26.22 -18.60 -1.35
C ASN A 196 -27.31 -19.06 -0.37
N TYR A 197 -26.96 -19.91 0.61
CA TYR A 197 -27.90 -20.41 1.61
C TYR A 197 -28.44 -19.29 2.51
N PHE A 198 -27.54 -18.43 3.02
CA PHE A 198 -27.93 -17.34 3.93
C PHE A 198 -28.33 -16.04 3.23
N LYS A 199 -28.31 -15.99 1.89
CA LYS A 199 -28.55 -14.76 1.10
C LYS A 199 -29.68 -13.91 1.65
N LYS A 200 -30.88 -14.47 1.83
CA LYS A 200 -32.06 -13.77 2.36
C LYS A 200 -31.80 -13.08 3.72
N TYR A 201 -31.08 -13.75 4.62
CA TYR A 201 -30.84 -13.29 5.98
C TYR A 201 -29.66 -12.34 6.09
N TRP A 202 -28.71 -12.40 5.16
CA TRP A 202 -27.52 -11.55 5.15
C TRP A 202 -27.70 -10.33 4.26
N ASP A 203 -28.58 -10.38 3.26
CA ASP A 203 -28.74 -9.37 2.22
C ASP A 203 -28.80 -7.94 2.76
N ILE A 204 -28.15 -7.03 2.02
CA ILE A 204 -28.28 -5.59 2.17
C ILE A 204 -29.15 -5.12 0.99
N PRO A 205 -30.45 -4.81 1.21
CA PRO A 205 -31.36 -4.53 0.12
C PRO A 205 -30.93 -3.32 -0.71
N GLY A 206 -30.84 -3.51 -2.03
CA GLY A 206 -30.46 -2.46 -2.98
C GLY A 206 -28.95 -2.19 -3.07
N TYR A 207 -28.12 -3.01 -2.43
CA TYR A 207 -26.66 -2.86 -2.52
C TYR A 207 -26.10 -3.29 -3.87
N TYR A 208 -24.91 -2.77 -4.20
CA TYR A 208 -24.26 -3.03 -5.47
C TYR A 208 -23.86 -4.50 -5.64
N ILE A 209 -24.03 -5.03 -6.86
CA ILE A 209 -23.61 -6.38 -7.24
C ILE A 209 -22.52 -6.28 -8.29
N TYR A 210 -21.35 -6.84 -7.98
CA TYR A 210 -20.17 -6.82 -8.84
C TYR A 210 -19.91 -8.20 -9.42
N LYS A 211 -19.40 -8.25 -10.66
CA LYS A 211 -18.92 -9.49 -11.27
C LYS A 211 -17.43 -9.62 -11.01
N PHE A 212 -17.04 -10.65 -10.26
CA PHE A 212 -15.65 -10.99 -9.99
C PHE A 212 -15.21 -12.14 -10.87
N THR A 213 -13.93 -12.15 -11.25
CA THR A 213 -13.33 -13.26 -11.96
C THR A 213 -12.03 -13.65 -11.28
N TYR A 214 -11.89 -14.93 -10.92
CA TYR A 214 -10.73 -15.42 -10.17
C TYR A 214 -10.25 -16.77 -10.70
N LYS A 215 -9.04 -17.15 -10.30
CA LYS A 215 -8.45 -18.46 -10.58
C LYS A 215 -8.83 -19.42 -9.45
N LYS A 216 -9.82 -20.27 -9.69
CA LYS A 216 -10.23 -21.30 -8.74
C LYS A 216 -9.27 -22.47 -8.81
N SER A 217 -8.69 -22.84 -7.67
CA SER A 217 -7.87 -24.04 -7.51
C SER A 217 -8.72 -25.30 -7.70
N LEU A 218 -8.16 -26.31 -8.35
CA LEU A 218 -8.74 -27.64 -8.52
C LEU A 218 -7.92 -28.68 -7.74
N ASP A 219 -8.54 -29.80 -7.37
CA ASP A 219 -7.90 -30.87 -6.60
C ASP A 219 -6.68 -31.50 -7.31
N ASN A 220 -6.63 -31.40 -8.64
CA ASN A 220 -5.52 -31.90 -9.47
C ASN A 220 -4.35 -30.91 -9.61
N GLY A 221 -4.32 -29.83 -8.82
CA GLY A 221 -3.29 -28.80 -8.86
C GLY A 221 -3.42 -27.79 -10.01
N ASN A 222 -4.38 -27.97 -10.92
CA ASN A 222 -4.67 -26.99 -11.97
C ASN A 222 -5.60 -25.88 -11.46
N PHE A 223 -5.78 -24.85 -12.29
CA PHE A 223 -6.72 -23.75 -12.02
C PHE A 223 -7.71 -23.63 -13.16
N LYS A 224 -8.94 -23.19 -12.84
CA LYS A 224 -9.90 -22.72 -13.82
C LYS A 224 -10.29 -21.27 -13.54
N LYS A 225 -10.52 -20.50 -14.59
CA LYS A 225 -11.07 -19.14 -14.48
C LYS A 225 -12.57 -19.27 -14.21
N GLU A 226 -13.04 -18.70 -13.11
CA GLU A 226 -14.44 -18.72 -12.72
C GLU A 226 -14.92 -17.29 -12.49
N SER A 227 -16.12 -16.97 -12.97
CA SER A 227 -16.77 -15.69 -12.69
C SER A 227 -17.95 -15.90 -11.73
N CYS A 228 -18.01 -15.08 -10.68
CA CYS A 228 -19.09 -15.08 -9.70
C CYS A 228 -19.62 -13.65 -9.52
N PHE A 229 -20.84 -13.52 -9.03
CA PHE A 229 -21.38 -12.22 -8.62
C PHE A 229 -21.21 -12.06 -7.11
N SER A 230 -21.03 -10.83 -6.61
CA SER A 230 -21.10 -10.60 -5.17
C SER A 230 -22.50 -10.92 -4.64
N VAL A 231 -22.53 -11.39 -3.40
CA VAL A 231 -23.73 -11.55 -2.60
C VAL A 231 -23.58 -10.61 -1.41
N PRO A 232 -24.31 -9.48 -1.38
CA PRO A 232 -24.30 -8.55 -0.27
C PRO A 232 -24.62 -9.24 1.05
N ALA A 233 -23.90 -8.85 2.10
CA ALA A 233 -24.01 -9.47 3.41
C ALA A 233 -23.68 -8.47 4.53
N CYS A 234 -24.66 -8.18 5.37
CA CYS A 234 -24.56 -7.22 6.45
C CYS A 234 -23.81 -7.78 7.67
N ASP A 235 -22.87 -7.01 8.20
CA ASP A 235 -22.12 -7.31 9.42
C ASP A 235 -22.98 -7.36 10.71
N ALA A 236 -24.25 -6.95 10.65
CA ALA A 236 -25.19 -7.19 11.75
C ALA A 236 -25.39 -8.70 12.01
N THR A 237 -25.12 -9.53 11.00
CA THR A 237 -25.32 -10.99 11.02
C THR A 237 -24.07 -11.76 11.47
N HIS A 238 -24.11 -13.08 11.33
CA HIS A 238 -23.01 -13.99 11.63
C HIS A 238 -21.91 -14.03 10.56
N ILE A 239 -22.03 -13.27 9.46
CA ILE A 239 -20.98 -13.25 8.44
C ILE A 239 -19.62 -12.82 9.00
N LYS A 240 -19.58 -11.84 9.90
CA LYS A 240 -18.34 -11.42 10.58
C LYS A 240 -17.67 -12.57 11.34
N ASP A 241 -18.45 -13.45 11.97
CA ASP A 241 -17.94 -14.62 12.68
C ASP A 241 -17.39 -15.66 11.70
N TYR A 242 -18.08 -15.86 10.57
CA TYR A 242 -17.63 -16.72 9.50
C TYR A 242 -16.31 -16.25 8.89
N MET A 243 -16.20 -14.96 8.55
CA MET A 243 -14.95 -14.38 8.01
C MET A 243 -13.81 -14.51 9.01
N LEU A 244 -14.03 -14.17 10.28
CA LEU A 244 -13.00 -14.25 11.31
C LEU A 244 -12.55 -15.68 11.58
N LYS A 245 -13.47 -16.64 11.55
CA LYS A 245 -13.11 -18.06 11.62
C LYS A 245 -12.16 -18.43 10.48
N ASN A 246 -12.49 -18.07 9.25
CA ASN A 246 -11.68 -18.40 8.08
C ASN A 246 -10.33 -17.68 8.09
N ILE A 247 -10.28 -16.41 8.48
CA ILE A 247 -9.03 -15.66 8.66
C ILE A 247 -8.18 -16.32 9.75
N LYS A 248 -8.77 -16.78 10.84
CA LYS A 248 -8.05 -17.51 11.88
C LYS A 248 -7.44 -18.80 11.34
N GLU A 249 -8.22 -19.63 10.64
CA GLU A 249 -7.73 -20.86 10.00
C GLU A 249 -6.59 -20.57 9.00
N LEU A 250 -6.72 -19.50 8.23
CA LEU A 250 -5.70 -19.03 7.30
C LEU A 250 -4.40 -18.62 8.00
N LEU A 251 -4.51 -17.86 9.09
CA LEU A 251 -3.36 -17.34 9.83
C LEU A 251 -2.73 -18.38 10.77
N GLU A 252 -3.43 -19.45 11.11
CA GLU A 252 -2.89 -20.61 11.83
C GLU A 252 -2.26 -21.66 10.90
N HIS A 253 -2.40 -21.52 9.59
CA HIS A 253 -1.83 -22.44 8.61
C HIS A 253 -0.28 -22.44 8.65
N PRO A 254 0.41 -23.59 8.43
CA PRO A 254 1.89 -23.67 8.46
C PRO A 254 2.66 -22.73 7.51
N TYR A 255 1.99 -22.12 6.54
CA TYR A 255 2.57 -21.16 5.57
C TYR A 255 2.01 -19.74 5.75
N SER A 256 1.39 -19.45 6.90
CA SER A 256 0.79 -18.13 7.17
C SER A 256 1.82 -17.02 7.41
N ASP A 257 3.09 -17.38 7.61
CA ASP A 257 4.21 -16.44 7.69
C ASP A 257 4.46 -15.69 6.38
N ARG A 258 3.93 -16.18 5.26
CA ARG A 258 3.92 -15.51 3.94
C ARG A 258 2.92 -14.37 3.81
N ILE A 259 1.85 -14.43 4.61
CA ILE A 259 0.83 -13.38 4.66
C ILE A 259 1.41 -12.23 5.48
N TRP A 260 1.29 -11.01 4.99
CA TRP A 260 1.54 -9.79 5.77
C TRP A 260 0.23 -9.16 6.23
N MET A 261 -0.77 -9.19 5.36
CA MET A 261 -1.93 -8.31 5.45
C MET A 261 -3.24 -9.05 5.17
N ILE A 262 -4.28 -8.68 5.91
CA ILE A 262 -5.67 -8.94 5.53
C ILE A 262 -6.25 -7.65 4.93
N TYR A 263 -6.81 -7.75 3.73
CA TYR A 263 -7.36 -6.62 3.00
C TYR A 263 -8.87 -6.75 2.82
N TYR A 264 -9.63 -5.80 3.37
CA TYR A 264 -11.07 -5.71 3.10
C TYR A 264 -11.38 -4.58 2.12
N ASP A 265 -11.90 -4.99 0.97
CA ASP A 265 -12.68 -4.16 0.05
C ASP A 265 -14.13 -4.01 0.54
N LEU A 266 -14.89 -3.08 -0.06
CA LEU A 266 -16.30 -2.79 0.26
C LEU A 266 -16.51 -2.58 1.76
N CYS A 267 -15.60 -1.84 2.41
CA CYS A 267 -15.61 -1.62 3.86
C CYS A 267 -16.31 -0.31 4.26
N GLY A 268 -17.42 0.02 3.60
CA GLY A 268 -18.12 1.30 3.78
C GLY A 268 -19.11 1.40 4.93
N ASP A 269 -19.76 2.56 5.08
CA ASP A 269 -20.83 2.74 6.06
C ASP A 269 -22.20 2.58 5.39
N VAL A 270 -22.46 1.36 4.94
CA VAL A 270 -23.64 1.05 4.13
C VAL A 270 -24.93 1.17 4.96
N LEU A 271 -25.96 1.76 4.37
CA LEU A 271 -27.28 1.88 4.96
C LEU A 271 -28.13 0.63 4.69
N CYS A 272 -28.44 -0.16 5.72
CA CYS A 272 -29.21 -1.41 5.58
C CYS A 272 -30.65 -1.26 6.09
N SER A 273 -31.61 -1.79 5.33
CA SER A 273 -33.05 -1.80 5.66
C SER A 273 -33.63 -3.19 5.90
N ASN A 274 -32.80 -4.22 6.06
CA ASN A 274 -33.29 -5.59 6.19
C ASN A 274 -33.79 -5.87 7.62
N ALA A 275 -35.09 -6.14 7.75
CA ALA A 275 -35.73 -6.44 9.02
C ALA A 275 -35.38 -7.83 9.57
N ALA A 276 -34.96 -8.78 8.72
CA ALA A 276 -34.65 -10.14 9.16
C ALA A 276 -33.47 -10.22 10.13
N HIS A 277 -32.58 -9.21 10.13
CA HIS A 277 -31.47 -9.08 11.06
C HIS A 277 -31.47 -7.75 11.83
N GLY A 278 -32.62 -7.06 11.87
CA GLY A 278 -32.85 -5.91 12.74
C GLY A 278 -32.26 -4.57 12.26
N CYS A 279 -31.70 -4.49 11.05
CA CYS A 279 -31.24 -3.20 10.49
C CYS A 279 -32.40 -2.33 10.00
N GLY A 280 -33.46 -2.97 9.49
CA GLY A 280 -34.74 -2.34 9.18
C GLY A 280 -35.77 -2.56 10.30
N PHE A 281 -36.39 -1.50 10.82
CA PHE A 281 -37.42 -1.61 11.86
C PHE A 281 -38.34 -0.39 11.87
N LYS A 282 -39.47 -0.49 12.58
CA LYS A 282 -40.32 0.67 12.89
C LYS A 282 -39.92 1.30 14.21
N ASP A 283 -39.66 2.60 14.21
CA ASP A 283 -39.38 3.34 15.44
C ASP A 283 -40.64 3.53 16.31
N LYS A 284 -40.50 4.18 17.47
CA LYS A 284 -41.63 4.40 18.39
C LYS A 284 -42.71 5.31 17.78
N LEU A 285 -42.36 6.11 16.76
CA LEU A 285 -43.28 6.96 16.01
C LEU A 285 -43.88 6.25 14.78
N GLY A 286 -43.55 4.98 14.56
CA GLY A 286 -44.04 4.15 13.45
C GLY A 286 -43.32 4.35 12.12
N ARG A 287 -42.24 5.15 12.08
CA ARG A 287 -41.44 5.40 10.86
C ARG A 287 -40.55 4.21 10.55
N ASP A 288 -40.39 3.91 9.26
CA ASP A 288 -39.44 2.90 8.80
C ASP A 288 -38.01 3.43 8.88
N ILE A 289 -37.20 2.81 9.72
CA ILE A 289 -35.81 3.18 9.97
C ILE A 289 -34.87 2.21 9.26
N LYS A 290 -33.79 2.77 8.73
CA LYS A 290 -32.63 2.04 8.21
C LYS A 290 -31.43 2.30 9.12
N THR A 291 -30.50 1.35 9.17
CA THR A 291 -29.34 1.42 10.07
C THR A 291 -28.04 1.41 9.28
N PHE A 292 -27.17 2.38 9.56
CA PHE A 292 -25.80 2.45 9.08
C PHE A 292 -24.95 1.33 9.69
N ALA A 293 -24.06 0.75 8.89
CA ALA A 293 -23.24 -0.39 9.28
C ALA A 293 -22.17 -0.06 10.34
N ILE A 294 -21.91 1.21 10.61
CA ILE A 294 -20.82 1.75 11.44
C ILE A 294 -20.53 0.94 12.71
N LEU A 295 -21.52 0.60 13.54
CA LEU A 295 -21.26 -0.14 14.78
C LEU A 295 -21.01 -1.63 14.56
N ASN A 296 -21.69 -2.23 13.58
CA ASN A 296 -21.57 -3.66 13.30
C ASN A 296 -20.28 -3.98 12.56
N LYS A 297 -19.94 -3.17 11.56
CA LYS A 297 -18.69 -3.29 10.80
C LYS A 297 -17.48 -2.94 11.64
N ARG A 298 -17.58 -1.96 12.56
CA ARG A 298 -16.52 -1.68 13.54
C ARG A 298 -16.11 -2.93 14.32
N LYS A 299 -17.08 -3.77 14.70
CA LYS A 299 -16.80 -5.02 15.42
C LYS A 299 -16.06 -6.04 14.56
N LEU A 300 -16.35 -6.13 13.26
CA LEU A 300 -15.57 -6.97 12.34
C LEU A 300 -14.12 -6.48 12.30
N VAL A 301 -13.93 -5.20 11.96
CA VAL A 301 -12.60 -4.59 11.84
C VAL A 301 -11.80 -4.70 13.15
N GLU A 302 -12.39 -4.36 14.29
CA GLU A 302 -11.75 -4.44 15.61
C GLU A 302 -11.25 -5.86 15.91
N ARG A 303 -12.06 -6.88 15.61
CA ARG A 303 -11.68 -8.28 15.84
C ARG A 303 -10.61 -8.74 14.84
N THR A 304 -10.68 -8.34 13.58
CA THR A 304 -9.66 -8.68 12.58
C THR A 304 -8.32 -8.03 12.92
N VAL A 305 -8.32 -6.75 13.31
CA VAL A 305 -7.11 -6.03 13.74
C VAL A 305 -6.47 -6.71 14.95
N ARG A 306 -7.27 -7.03 15.99
CA ARG A 306 -6.77 -7.76 17.18
C ARG A 306 -6.14 -9.11 16.82
N LEU A 307 -6.81 -9.88 15.97
CA LEU A 307 -6.31 -11.18 15.51
C LEU A 307 -4.99 -11.01 14.73
N CYS A 308 -4.95 -10.10 13.76
CA CYS A 308 -3.76 -9.84 12.94
C CYS A 308 -2.58 -9.36 13.79
N HIS A 309 -2.79 -8.39 14.67
CA HIS A 309 -1.73 -7.85 15.53
C HIS A 309 -1.17 -8.92 16.49
N SER A 310 -2.02 -9.82 17.01
CA SER A 310 -1.55 -10.94 17.85
C SER A 310 -0.58 -11.90 17.14
N LEU A 311 -0.55 -11.86 15.81
CA LEU A 311 0.30 -12.69 14.94
C LEU A 311 1.32 -11.84 14.15
N ASN A 312 1.51 -10.57 14.49
CA ASN A 312 2.36 -9.62 13.74
C ASN A 312 1.98 -9.52 12.26
N ARG A 313 0.68 -9.27 12.00
CA ARG A 313 0.08 -9.00 10.69
C ARG A 313 -0.66 -7.67 10.73
N VAL A 314 -0.92 -7.08 9.57
CA VAL A 314 -1.61 -5.78 9.43
C VAL A 314 -2.97 -5.93 8.73
N VAL A 315 -3.80 -4.91 8.85
CA VAL A 315 -5.10 -4.82 8.18
C VAL A 315 -5.15 -3.58 7.29
N MET A 316 -5.58 -3.76 6.04
CA MET A 316 -5.87 -2.69 5.11
C MET A 316 -7.35 -2.66 4.78
N LEU A 317 -7.93 -1.47 4.70
CA LEU A 317 -9.32 -1.28 4.32
C LEU A 317 -9.42 -0.41 3.06
N HIS A 318 -10.51 -0.62 2.34
CA HIS A 318 -10.86 0.18 1.17
C HIS A 318 -12.37 0.42 1.13
N ASN A 319 -12.73 1.67 0.85
CA ASN A 319 -14.09 2.06 0.51
C ASN A 319 -14.11 3.20 -0.51
N GLN A 320 -13.52 2.97 -1.69
CA GLN A 320 -13.30 3.98 -2.73
C GLN A 320 -12.55 5.21 -2.20
N ARG A 321 -13.28 6.18 -1.63
CA ARG A 321 -12.74 7.39 -1.00
C ARG A 321 -13.35 7.78 0.34
N PHE A 322 -14.39 7.08 0.79
CA PHE A 322 -15.08 7.47 1.99
C PHE A 322 -14.34 6.96 3.23
N PHE A 323 -13.82 7.88 4.03
CA PHE A 323 -13.11 7.54 5.26
C PHE A 323 -13.96 7.83 6.50
N TYR A 324 -14.21 6.80 7.30
CA TYR A 324 -14.88 6.91 8.59
C TYR A 324 -13.88 6.59 9.71
N PRO A 325 -13.48 7.55 10.55
CA PRO A 325 -12.59 7.29 11.69
C PRO A 325 -13.16 6.25 12.67
N PHE A 326 -14.48 6.06 12.69
CA PHE A 326 -15.15 5.02 13.46
C PHE A 326 -14.93 3.59 12.92
N LEU A 327 -14.47 3.44 11.68
CA LEU A 327 -14.24 2.16 11.01
C LEU A 327 -12.79 2.08 10.52
N GLN A 328 -12.47 2.83 9.46
CA GLN A 328 -11.17 2.85 8.80
C GLN A 328 -10.04 3.23 9.76
N GLY A 329 -10.31 4.15 10.68
CA GLY A 329 -9.33 4.55 11.70
C GLY A 329 -8.85 3.42 12.63
N LEU A 330 -9.47 2.25 12.63
CA LEU A 330 -8.96 1.09 13.39
C LEU A 330 -7.87 0.31 12.63
N ALA A 331 -7.85 0.36 11.30
CA ALA A 331 -6.94 -0.42 10.47
C ALA A 331 -5.53 0.16 10.44
N ASP A 332 -4.58 -0.59 9.90
CA ASP A 332 -3.20 -0.13 9.74
C ASP A 332 -3.07 0.76 8.49
N TYR A 333 -3.79 0.41 7.42
CA TYR A 333 -3.74 1.10 6.13
C TYR A 333 -5.14 1.36 5.56
N GLU A 334 -5.27 2.46 4.82
CA GLU A 334 -6.37 2.76 3.91
C GLU A 334 -5.86 2.78 2.46
N TYR A 335 -6.70 2.36 1.52
CA TYR A 335 -6.35 2.22 0.11
C TYR A 335 -7.18 3.14 -0.82
N PRO A 336 -7.11 4.48 -0.71
CA PRO A 336 -7.96 5.38 -1.48
C PRO A 336 -7.38 5.68 -2.87
N GLY A 337 -8.19 6.19 -3.79
CA GLY A 337 -7.72 6.77 -5.07
C GLY A 337 -8.52 6.38 -6.31
N GLU A 338 -9.25 5.25 -6.25
CA GLU A 338 -10.11 4.73 -7.32
C GLU A 338 -11.18 5.73 -7.81
N GLN A 339 -11.66 6.62 -6.94
CA GLN A 339 -12.69 7.61 -7.24
C GLN A 339 -12.37 8.51 -8.44
N HIS A 340 -11.08 8.64 -8.77
CA HIS A 340 -10.62 9.58 -9.79
C HIS A 340 -10.76 9.03 -11.20
N ASN A 341 -11.19 7.78 -11.36
CA ASN A 341 -11.41 7.17 -12.67
C ASN A 341 -12.19 8.09 -13.62
N GLY A 342 -13.36 8.58 -13.21
CA GLY A 342 -14.19 9.47 -14.05
C GLY A 342 -13.53 10.82 -14.39
N LEU A 343 -12.70 11.36 -13.50
CA LEU A 343 -11.88 12.54 -13.77
C LEU A 343 -10.83 12.23 -14.84
N LEU A 344 -10.12 11.12 -14.69
CA LEU A 344 -9.00 10.73 -15.54
C LEU A 344 -9.45 10.28 -16.93
N SER A 345 -10.65 9.72 -17.06
CA SER A 345 -11.26 9.41 -18.36
C SER A 345 -11.42 10.67 -19.21
N ARG A 346 -11.60 11.84 -18.57
CA ARG A 346 -11.68 13.13 -19.26
C ARG A 346 -10.33 13.83 -19.39
N ASN A 347 -9.48 13.74 -18.36
CA ASN A 347 -8.19 14.41 -18.32
C ASN A 347 -7.13 13.49 -17.68
N PRO A 348 -6.19 12.91 -18.46
CA PRO A 348 -5.16 12.03 -17.90
C PRO A 348 -4.18 12.76 -16.97
N TYR A 349 -4.16 14.10 -16.98
CA TYR A 349 -3.38 14.94 -16.05
C TYR A 349 -4.24 15.47 -14.88
N GLY A 350 -5.44 14.93 -14.66
CA GLY A 350 -6.39 15.44 -13.66
C GLY A 350 -5.82 15.53 -12.23
N TYR A 351 -4.88 14.65 -11.87
CA TYR A 351 -4.18 14.70 -10.58
C TYR A 351 -3.43 16.03 -10.35
N THR A 352 -2.73 16.57 -11.35
CA THR A 352 -2.03 17.85 -11.24
C THR A 352 -2.94 19.03 -11.52
N ASP A 353 -3.86 18.86 -12.48
CA ASP A 353 -4.59 19.97 -13.10
C ASP A 353 -5.85 20.35 -12.32
N GLU A 354 -6.53 19.39 -11.71
CA GLU A 354 -7.89 19.57 -11.18
C GLU A 354 -8.01 19.28 -9.67
N LEU A 355 -7.16 18.43 -9.10
CA LEU A 355 -7.22 18.14 -7.67
C LEU A 355 -6.58 19.25 -6.82
N SER A 356 -7.29 19.64 -5.75
CA SER A 356 -6.84 20.68 -4.82
C SER A 356 -5.77 20.13 -3.86
N ASP A 357 -4.85 20.99 -3.41
CA ASP A 357 -3.88 20.59 -2.38
C ASP A 357 -4.56 20.23 -1.06
N ASN A 358 -5.71 20.83 -0.76
CA ASN A 358 -6.47 20.50 0.44
C ASN A 358 -6.94 19.05 0.43
N LEU A 359 -7.32 18.51 -0.73
CA LEU A 359 -7.65 17.09 -0.88
C LEU A 359 -6.49 16.19 -0.43
N TYR A 360 -5.28 16.45 -0.94
CA TYR A 360 -4.08 15.70 -0.54
C TYR A 360 -3.73 15.89 0.94
N ARG A 361 -3.98 17.09 1.48
CA ARG A 361 -3.71 17.42 2.88
C ARG A 361 -4.78 16.92 3.85
N SER A 362 -5.91 16.42 3.37
CA SER A 362 -6.97 15.85 4.19
C SER A 362 -7.22 14.36 3.89
N GLU A 363 -7.72 14.04 2.70
CA GLU A 363 -8.23 12.70 2.35
C GLU A 363 -7.11 11.68 2.09
N TYR A 364 -5.88 12.15 1.83
CA TYR A 364 -4.71 11.28 1.60
C TYR A 364 -3.60 11.51 2.63
N ASN A 365 -3.85 12.34 3.64
CA ASN A 365 -2.86 12.67 4.64
C ASN A 365 -2.98 11.72 5.83
N ARG A 366 -2.00 10.83 5.95
CA ARG A 366 -1.90 9.87 7.06
C ARG A 366 -1.97 10.50 8.46
N ASP A 367 -1.44 11.72 8.65
CA ASP A 367 -1.46 12.41 9.95
C ASP A 367 -2.86 12.97 10.28
N VAL A 368 -3.70 13.16 9.26
CA VAL A 368 -5.11 13.54 9.41
C VAL A 368 -5.95 12.31 9.67
N LEU A 369 -5.76 11.25 8.87
CA LEU A 369 -6.57 10.04 8.93
C LEU A 369 -6.23 9.14 10.12
N GLY A 370 -4.97 9.11 10.55
CA GLY A 370 -4.49 8.21 11.60
C GLY A 370 -4.22 6.78 11.14
N VAL A 371 -3.97 6.59 9.84
CA VAL A 371 -3.67 5.31 9.21
C VAL A 371 -2.60 5.51 8.13
N GLY A 372 -1.86 4.45 7.78
CA GLY A 372 -1.07 4.45 6.56
C GLY A 372 -1.98 4.66 5.34
N VAL A 373 -1.49 5.35 4.32
CA VAL A 373 -2.22 5.57 3.06
C VAL A 373 -1.39 4.99 1.94
N ILE A 374 -1.95 4.03 1.21
CA ILE A 374 -1.39 3.53 -0.05
C ILE A 374 -2.37 3.95 -1.14
N PHE A 375 -1.92 4.79 -2.07
CA PHE A 375 -2.78 5.45 -3.04
C PHE A 375 -3.01 4.55 -4.25
N LEU A 376 -4.22 3.99 -4.35
CA LEU A 376 -4.68 3.19 -5.49
C LEU A 376 -4.78 4.07 -6.73
N THR A 377 -3.97 3.76 -7.72
CA THR A 377 -3.96 4.53 -8.97
C THR A 377 -5.15 4.16 -9.84
N ALA A 378 -5.61 5.09 -10.68
CA ALA A 378 -6.83 4.89 -11.49
C ALA A 378 -6.65 5.19 -12.99
N LEU A 379 -5.42 5.44 -13.46
CA LEU A 379 -5.15 5.79 -14.87
C LEU A 379 -5.57 4.66 -15.82
N GLY A 380 -5.17 3.43 -15.55
CA GLY A 380 -5.51 2.24 -16.34
C GLY A 380 -6.97 1.82 -16.22
N GLN A 381 -7.63 2.13 -15.09
CA GLN A 381 -9.08 1.95 -14.94
C GLN A 381 -9.85 2.93 -15.85
N ALA A 382 -9.33 4.15 -15.99
CA ALA A 382 -9.90 5.18 -16.85
C ALA A 382 -9.66 4.92 -18.34
N ASN A 383 -8.44 4.52 -18.69
CA ASN A 383 -8.07 4.09 -20.03
C ASN A 383 -6.80 3.23 -19.97
N THR A 384 -6.88 1.99 -20.46
CA THR A 384 -5.74 1.05 -20.45
C THR A 384 -4.55 1.52 -21.28
N ASP A 385 -4.74 2.41 -22.27
CA ASP A 385 -3.64 3.01 -23.04
C ASP A 385 -2.78 3.95 -22.19
N TYR A 386 -3.32 4.53 -21.10
CA TYR A 386 -2.54 5.38 -20.21
C TYR A 386 -1.42 4.61 -19.48
N LEU A 387 -1.49 3.29 -19.39
CA LEU A 387 -0.42 2.45 -18.85
C LEU A 387 0.86 2.48 -19.70
N LYS A 388 0.72 2.80 -20.99
CA LYS A 388 1.83 2.88 -21.96
C LYS A 388 2.53 4.23 -21.95
N GLU A 389 1.98 5.23 -21.25
CA GLU A 389 2.44 6.62 -21.25
C GLU A 389 2.98 7.02 -19.86
N PRO A 390 4.30 6.88 -19.62
CA PRO A 390 4.90 7.15 -18.31
C PRO A 390 4.65 8.57 -17.78
N ALA A 391 4.47 9.54 -18.67
CA ALA A 391 4.25 10.95 -18.31
C ALA A 391 2.98 11.15 -17.46
N TYR A 392 1.94 10.34 -17.63
CA TYR A 392 0.74 10.44 -16.80
C TYR A 392 0.99 9.94 -15.38
N THR A 393 1.76 8.86 -15.23
CA THR A 393 2.22 8.40 -13.92
C THR A 393 3.15 9.43 -13.27
N GLU A 394 4.06 10.04 -14.02
CA GLU A 394 4.96 11.07 -13.48
C GLU A 394 4.20 12.30 -12.98
N ALA A 395 3.16 12.74 -13.70
CA ALA A 395 2.29 13.83 -13.24
C ALA A 395 1.58 13.49 -11.93
N MET A 396 1.05 12.28 -11.80
CA MET A 396 0.46 11.82 -10.55
C MET A 396 1.49 11.76 -9.41
N LEU A 397 2.65 11.14 -9.64
CA LEU A 397 3.75 11.04 -8.66
C LEU A 397 4.26 12.42 -8.23
N THR A 398 4.18 13.43 -9.10
CA THR A 398 4.50 14.83 -8.75
C THR A 398 3.68 15.31 -7.55
N MET A 399 2.39 14.97 -7.50
CA MET A 399 1.53 15.35 -6.37
C MET A 399 1.75 14.43 -5.17
N LEU A 400 1.91 13.12 -5.38
CA LEU A 400 2.12 12.17 -4.28
C LEU A 400 3.44 12.43 -3.54
N LEU A 401 4.54 12.69 -4.25
CA LEU A 401 5.84 13.05 -3.66
C LEU A 401 5.80 14.40 -2.93
N ALA A 402 5.10 15.40 -3.48
CA ALA A 402 4.94 16.70 -2.81
C ALA A 402 4.24 16.57 -1.45
N HIS A 403 3.35 15.58 -1.31
CA HIS A 403 2.52 15.37 -0.12
C HIS A 403 2.93 14.13 0.72
N ASP A 404 4.04 13.46 0.36
CA ASP A 404 4.55 12.27 1.06
C ASP A 404 3.51 11.13 1.17
N VAL A 405 2.80 10.89 0.07
CA VAL A 405 1.78 9.83 -0.06
C VAL A 405 2.36 8.65 -0.83
N GLU A 406 2.22 7.44 -0.27
CA GLU A 406 2.71 6.22 -0.91
C GLU A 406 1.82 5.82 -2.08
N PRO A 407 2.36 5.49 -3.26
CA PRO A 407 1.57 5.03 -4.41
C PRO A 407 1.45 3.50 -4.53
N ASP A 408 0.45 3.05 -5.28
CA ASP A 408 0.37 1.71 -5.86
C ASP A 408 0.46 1.75 -7.41
N PRO A 409 1.17 0.83 -8.08
CA PRO A 409 1.29 0.82 -9.53
C PRO A 409 0.18 0.06 -10.27
N SER A 410 -0.80 -0.55 -9.60
CA SER A 410 -1.75 -1.51 -10.19
C SER A 410 -2.48 -1.00 -11.44
N TRP A 411 -2.77 0.31 -11.53
CA TRP A 411 -3.39 0.93 -12.70
C TRP A 411 -2.62 2.14 -13.20
N SER A 412 -1.30 2.08 -13.19
CA SER A 412 -0.45 3.10 -13.79
C SER A 412 0.81 2.48 -14.39
N SER A 413 1.57 3.23 -15.18
CA SER A 413 2.84 2.72 -15.71
C SER A 413 3.79 2.40 -14.55
N ALA A 414 4.30 1.17 -14.46
CA ALA A 414 5.09 0.71 -13.33
C ALA A 414 6.50 1.32 -13.24
N LEU A 415 7.11 1.66 -14.38
CA LEU A 415 8.51 2.07 -14.45
C LEU A 415 8.81 3.36 -13.65
N PRO A 416 8.00 4.44 -13.72
CA PRO A 416 8.19 5.60 -12.86
C PRO A 416 8.16 5.28 -11.35
N HIS A 417 7.25 4.42 -10.89
CA HIS A 417 7.19 4.00 -9.48
C HIS A 417 8.46 3.30 -9.05
N GLN A 418 8.91 2.31 -9.82
CA GLN A 418 10.12 1.54 -9.55
C GLN A 418 11.35 2.44 -9.41
N LYS A 419 11.52 3.40 -10.34
CA LYS A 419 12.60 4.39 -10.27
C LYS A 419 12.52 5.23 -9.01
N VAL A 420 11.33 5.74 -8.67
CA VAL A 420 11.14 6.54 -7.45
C VAL A 420 11.47 5.72 -6.22
N TRP A 421 10.93 4.51 -6.07
CA TRP A 421 11.21 3.65 -4.93
C TRP A 421 12.68 3.29 -4.81
N ASP A 422 13.35 2.97 -5.92
CA ASP A 422 14.80 2.69 -5.91
C ASP A 422 15.60 3.87 -5.38
N ILE A 423 15.23 5.09 -5.77
CA ILE A 423 15.86 6.31 -5.28
C ILE A 423 15.58 6.52 -3.80
N LEU A 424 14.33 6.37 -3.36
CA LEU A 424 13.96 6.55 -1.95
C LEU A 424 14.63 5.52 -1.04
N GLU A 425 14.66 4.24 -1.45
CA GLU A 425 15.36 3.16 -0.72
C GLU A 425 16.87 3.37 -0.67
N LYS A 426 17.46 3.87 -1.77
CA LYS A 426 18.89 4.17 -1.85
C LYS A 426 19.36 5.05 -0.69
N TYR A 427 18.52 5.97 -0.27
CA TYR A 427 18.74 6.88 0.83
C TYR A 427 17.98 6.50 2.11
N GLN A 428 17.41 5.29 2.17
CA GLN A 428 16.69 4.75 3.34
C GLN A 428 15.52 5.62 3.81
N VAL A 429 14.77 6.23 2.90
CA VAL A 429 13.61 7.09 3.22
C VAL A 429 12.53 6.35 4.01
N GLN A 430 12.44 5.02 3.85
CA GLN A 430 11.56 4.14 4.61
C GLN A 430 11.98 3.91 6.07
N SER A 431 13.18 4.35 6.47
CA SER A 431 13.65 4.22 7.85
C SER A 431 12.73 4.96 8.83
N PRO A 432 12.43 4.38 10.01
CA PRO A 432 11.75 5.08 11.09
C PRO A 432 12.47 6.36 11.58
N GLU A 433 13.78 6.47 11.33
CA GLU A 433 14.57 7.67 11.66
C GLU A 433 14.35 8.82 10.67
N THR A 434 13.78 8.53 9.49
CA THR A 434 13.58 9.52 8.44
C THR A 434 12.52 10.54 8.85
N LYS A 435 12.87 11.82 8.79
CA LYS A 435 11.94 12.93 8.97
C LYS A 435 11.55 13.52 7.62
N VAL A 436 10.26 13.78 7.43
CA VAL A 436 9.75 14.48 6.25
C VAL A 436 9.50 15.95 6.57
N HIS A 437 9.86 16.80 5.63
CA HIS A 437 9.64 18.24 5.69
C HIS A 437 8.84 18.66 4.45
N LEU A 438 7.51 18.73 4.62
CA LEU A 438 6.57 19.04 3.54
C LEU A 438 6.67 20.50 3.11
N TYR A 439 6.52 20.75 1.80
CA TYR A 439 6.71 22.09 1.19
C TYR A 439 5.91 23.23 1.85
N TYR A 440 4.77 22.93 2.47
CA TYR A 440 3.90 23.92 3.11
C TYR A 440 4.10 24.02 4.64
N ARG A 441 5.08 23.31 5.21
CA ARG A 441 5.40 23.28 6.65
C ARG A 441 6.86 23.62 6.96
N GLN A 442 7.70 23.74 5.94
CA GLN A 442 9.14 23.97 6.08
C GLN A 442 9.55 25.27 5.39
N ASP A 443 10.58 25.95 5.92
CA ASP A 443 11.19 27.14 5.33
C ASP A 443 12.72 27.02 5.19
N THR A 444 13.25 25.81 5.40
CA THR A 444 14.68 25.49 5.36
C THR A 444 15.21 25.49 3.93
N VAL A 445 14.50 24.83 3.01
CA VAL A 445 14.86 24.76 1.60
C VAL A 445 13.90 25.62 0.79
N LYS A 446 14.44 26.61 0.08
CA LYS A 446 13.63 27.59 -0.65
C LYS A 446 13.84 27.47 -2.15
N SER A 447 12.76 27.67 -2.88
CA SER A 447 12.80 27.89 -4.33
C SER A 447 12.63 29.38 -4.61
N SER A 448 13.41 29.93 -5.54
CA SER A 448 13.20 31.29 -6.07
C SER A 448 11.87 31.44 -6.82
N ASN A 449 11.26 30.32 -7.22
CA ASN A 449 9.98 30.24 -7.89
C ASN A 449 8.94 29.57 -6.97
N PRO A 450 7.90 30.29 -6.51
CA PRO A 450 6.91 29.75 -5.57
C PRO A 450 6.05 28.62 -6.15
N ASP A 451 5.99 28.46 -7.48
CA ASP A 451 5.27 27.37 -8.12
C ASP A 451 6.02 26.03 -8.03
N VAL A 452 7.33 26.06 -7.73
CA VAL A 452 8.14 24.86 -7.51
C VAL A 452 8.10 24.51 -6.04
N ARG A 453 7.45 23.41 -5.72
CA ARG A 453 7.30 22.92 -4.35
C ARG A 453 8.49 22.04 -3.99
N VAL A 454 8.96 22.20 -2.75
CA VAL A 454 10.11 21.46 -2.23
C VAL A 454 9.71 20.73 -0.96
N THR A 455 9.51 19.42 -1.09
CA THR A 455 9.41 18.50 0.04
C THR A 455 10.75 17.78 0.16
N TYR A 456 11.29 17.64 1.37
CA TYR A 456 12.55 16.92 1.57
C TYR A 456 12.51 15.94 2.73
N TYR A 457 13.36 14.93 2.64
CA TYR A 457 13.55 13.88 3.62
C TYR A 457 14.92 14.07 4.27
N GLU A 458 14.98 14.10 5.59
CA GLU A 458 16.19 13.97 6.39
C GLU A 458 16.34 12.49 6.76
N CYS A 459 17.29 11.81 6.12
CA CYS A 459 17.50 10.37 6.17
C CYS A 459 18.69 9.99 7.08
N PRO A 460 18.81 8.69 7.47
CA PRO A 460 19.96 8.19 8.24
C PRO A 460 21.32 8.56 7.63
N GLY A 461 22.29 8.84 8.50
CA GLY A 461 23.65 9.19 8.07
C GLY A 461 23.79 10.57 7.43
N GLN A 462 22.95 11.54 7.84
CA GLN A 462 22.95 12.93 7.34
C GLN A 462 22.77 13.00 5.82
N GLN A 463 21.87 12.19 5.31
CA GLN A 463 21.50 12.17 3.91
C GLN A 463 20.18 12.89 3.71
N TYR A 464 20.01 13.45 2.52
CA TYR A 464 18.84 14.21 2.17
C TYR A 464 18.36 13.81 0.77
N VAL A 465 17.04 13.72 0.61
CA VAL A 465 16.38 13.57 -0.69
C VAL A 465 15.33 14.67 -0.81
N LEU A 466 15.38 15.45 -1.88
CA LEU A 466 14.47 16.54 -2.19
C LEU A 466 13.59 16.13 -3.37
N ALA A 467 12.28 16.18 -3.17
CA ALA A 467 11.30 16.15 -4.24
C ALA A 467 11.00 17.59 -4.69
N LEU A 468 11.55 17.96 -5.85
CA LEU A 468 11.28 19.22 -6.53
C LEU A 468 10.14 19.00 -7.51
N THR A 469 8.97 19.56 -7.24
CA THR A 469 7.73 19.23 -7.97
C THR A 469 7.14 20.45 -8.65
N ASN A 470 6.67 20.27 -9.88
CA ASN A 470 6.02 21.29 -10.69
C ASN A 470 4.70 20.74 -11.26
N LYS A 471 3.57 21.20 -10.70
CA LYS A 471 2.24 20.84 -11.20
C LYS A 471 1.79 21.63 -12.43
N ASP A 472 2.52 22.68 -12.83
CA ASP A 472 2.15 23.54 -13.95
C ASP A 472 2.37 22.82 -15.29
N ILE A 473 1.54 23.18 -16.27
CA ILE A 473 1.60 22.69 -17.65
C ILE A 473 2.88 23.15 -18.38
N ARG A 474 3.61 24.11 -17.82
CA ARG A 474 4.87 24.67 -18.34
C ARG A 474 6.01 24.29 -17.40
N GLN A 475 7.18 24.05 -17.99
CA GLN A 475 8.41 23.89 -17.22
C GLN A 475 8.73 25.16 -16.41
N LYS A 476 9.40 25.00 -15.27
CA LYS A 476 9.78 26.11 -14.39
C LYS A 476 11.28 26.09 -14.14
N LYS A 477 11.94 27.21 -14.40
CA LYS A 477 13.33 27.45 -14.00
C LYS A 477 13.33 28.06 -12.59
N THR A 478 14.23 27.61 -11.73
CA THR A 478 14.37 28.14 -10.37
C THR A 478 15.79 27.94 -9.84
N ILE A 479 16.13 28.73 -8.83
CA ILE A 479 17.25 28.52 -7.92
C ILE A 479 16.72 27.85 -6.65
N ILE A 480 17.32 26.72 -6.27
CA ILE A 480 17.09 26.06 -4.99
C ILE A 480 18.17 26.51 -4.02
N ASP A 481 17.73 27.05 -2.88
CA ASP A 481 18.58 27.49 -1.78
C ASP A 481 18.51 26.47 -0.63
N MET A 482 19.63 25.79 -0.41
CA MET A 482 19.83 24.81 0.66
C MET A 482 20.88 25.29 1.67
N SER A 483 21.24 26.59 1.67
CA SER A 483 22.27 27.14 2.57
C SER A 483 22.00 26.85 4.05
N ARG A 484 20.73 26.76 4.44
CA ARG A 484 20.30 26.39 5.81
C ARG A 484 20.43 24.89 6.13
N LEU A 485 20.49 24.02 5.13
CA LEU A 485 20.80 22.60 5.32
C LEU A 485 22.30 22.35 5.31
N LYS A 486 23.01 22.94 4.35
CA LYS A 486 24.45 22.80 4.19
C LYS A 486 25.03 24.00 3.46
N GLU A 487 26.00 24.64 4.09
CA GLU A 487 26.74 25.77 3.54
C GLU A 487 27.87 25.32 2.58
N GLY A 488 28.33 26.26 1.76
CA GLY A 488 29.47 26.10 0.87
C GLY A 488 29.18 25.36 -0.43
N ASP A 489 30.26 24.91 -1.07
CA ASP A 489 30.23 24.27 -2.37
C ASP A 489 30.24 22.75 -2.24
N TYR A 490 29.34 22.08 -2.93
CA TYR A 490 29.26 20.62 -2.95
C TYR A 490 28.48 20.14 -4.18
N THR A 491 28.53 18.85 -4.44
CA THR A 491 27.76 18.23 -5.51
C THR A 491 26.49 17.61 -4.93
N VAL A 492 25.37 17.83 -5.61
CA VAL A 492 24.12 17.08 -5.41
C VAL A 492 23.87 16.26 -6.67
N ARG A 493 23.03 15.22 -6.56
CA ARG A 493 22.68 14.39 -7.71
C ARG A 493 21.18 14.42 -7.95
N GLU A 494 20.78 14.76 -9.17
CA GLU A 494 19.46 14.50 -9.68
C GLU A 494 19.40 13.01 -10.07
N GLU A 495 18.72 12.22 -9.25
CA GLU A 495 18.76 10.76 -9.29
C GLU A 495 17.82 10.17 -10.34
N TYR A 496 16.74 10.87 -10.72
CA TYR A 496 15.73 10.33 -11.62
C TYR A 496 16.20 10.29 -13.07
N ARG A 497 16.99 11.28 -13.51
CA ARG A 497 17.64 11.34 -14.84
C ARG A 497 19.14 11.09 -14.77
N GLY A 498 19.73 11.13 -13.58
CA GLY A 498 21.09 10.67 -13.33
C GLY A 498 22.17 11.70 -13.63
N SER A 499 21.94 12.96 -13.28
CA SER A 499 22.88 14.06 -13.51
C SER A 499 23.41 14.68 -12.21
N ASP A 500 24.69 15.01 -12.17
CA ASP A 500 25.29 15.71 -11.04
C ASP A 500 25.17 17.23 -11.22
N ILE A 501 24.84 17.95 -10.16
CA ILE A 501 24.62 19.39 -10.16
C ILE A 501 25.56 20.00 -9.12
N GLN A 502 26.30 21.03 -9.54
CA GLN A 502 27.18 21.77 -8.64
C GLN A 502 26.37 22.80 -7.86
N VAL A 503 26.45 22.70 -6.54
CA VAL A 503 25.91 23.69 -5.60
C VAL A 503 27.02 24.66 -5.26
N LYS A 504 26.73 25.96 -5.41
CA LYS A 504 27.62 27.06 -5.06
C LYS A 504 27.01 27.90 -3.97
N ASP A 505 27.73 28.13 -2.88
CA ASP A 505 27.23 28.86 -1.71
C ASP A 505 25.87 28.33 -1.21
N GLY A 506 25.71 27.00 -1.21
CA GLY A 506 24.45 26.34 -0.83
C GLY A 506 23.30 26.47 -1.85
N LYS A 507 23.53 27.00 -3.06
CA LYS A 507 22.51 27.25 -4.09
C LYS A 507 22.81 26.56 -5.42
N PHE A 508 21.78 26.15 -6.14
CA PHE A 508 21.92 25.66 -7.52
C PHE A 508 20.72 26.03 -8.39
N GLU A 509 20.95 26.16 -9.69
CA GLU A 509 19.90 26.42 -10.68
C GLU A 509 19.43 25.11 -11.32
N ILE A 510 18.11 24.96 -11.49
CA ILE A 510 17.51 23.76 -12.08
C ILE A 510 16.23 24.10 -12.84
N THR A 511 15.90 23.29 -13.85
CA THR A 511 14.63 23.38 -14.61
C THR A 511 13.80 22.14 -14.35
N ILE A 512 12.62 22.33 -13.75
CA ILE A 512 11.68 21.26 -13.46
C ILE A 512 10.71 21.17 -14.64
N PRO A 513 10.51 19.97 -15.24
CA PRO A 513 9.60 19.82 -16.38
C PRO A 513 8.15 20.14 -16.02
N SER A 514 7.30 20.34 -17.02
CA SER A 514 5.86 20.48 -16.82
C SER A 514 5.24 19.22 -16.22
N ARG A 515 4.33 19.36 -15.25
CA ARG A 515 3.60 18.24 -14.61
C ARG A 515 4.51 17.08 -14.24
N SER A 516 5.65 17.41 -13.63
CA SER A 516 6.70 16.43 -13.36
C SER A 516 7.50 16.84 -12.12
N PHE A 517 8.42 15.97 -11.75
CA PHE A 517 9.28 16.13 -10.59
C PHE A 517 10.74 15.83 -10.94
N LEU A 518 11.63 16.25 -10.05
CA LEU A 518 13.01 15.79 -9.99
C LEU A 518 13.31 15.36 -8.56
N LEU A 519 14.08 14.28 -8.41
CA LEU A 519 14.57 13.81 -7.11
C LEU A 519 16.04 14.16 -6.97
N VAL A 520 16.36 15.11 -6.11
CA VAL A 520 17.73 15.58 -5.88
C VAL A 520 18.21 15.10 -4.54
N ALA A 521 19.36 14.43 -4.47
CA ALA A 521 19.87 13.86 -3.23
C ALA A 521 21.31 14.28 -2.91
N PHE A 522 21.62 14.36 -1.61
CA PHE A 522 22.97 14.67 -1.13
C PHE A 522 23.26 14.14 0.29
N PRO A 523 24.54 13.83 0.61
CA PRO A 523 25.64 13.65 -0.35
C PRO A 523 25.30 12.54 -1.37
N PRO A 524 25.72 12.67 -2.65
CA PRO A 524 25.38 11.69 -3.66
C PRO A 524 25.85 10.30 -3.28
N LYS A 525 24.94 9.34 -3.28
CA LYS A 525 25.30 7.92 -3.25
C LYS A 525 25.54 7.44 -4.67
N SER A 526 26.66 6.80 -4.92
CA SER A 526 26.95 6.17 -6.21
C SER A 526 26.21 4.86 -6.39
N PHE A 527 25.99 4.12 -5.30
CA PHE A 527 25.47 2.76 -5.32
C PHE A 527 24.59 2.47 -4.09
N TYR A 528 23.59 1.61 -4.28
CA TYR A 528 22.82 1.02 -3.19
C TYR A 528 23.39 -0.37 -2.91
N PRO A 529 23.96 -0.63 -1.72
CA PRO A 529 24.40 -1.97 -1.37
C PRO A 529 23.23 -2.95 -1.51
N VAL A 530 23.45 -4.03 -2.26
CA VAL A 530 22.47 -5.11 -2.34
C VAL A 530 22.84 -6.10 -1.26
N ILE A 531 21.97 -6.25 -0.27
CA ILE A 531 22.09 -7.24 0.79
C ILE A 531 20.83 -8.11 0.69
N ASP A 532 21.02 -9.38 0.37
CA ASP A 532 19.95 -10.34 0.16
C ASP A 532 20.30 -11.63 0.91
N ASP A 533 19.52 -11.96 1.93
CA ASP A 533 19.70 -13.17 2.73
C ASP A 533 19.22 -14.43 1.99
N CYS A 534 18.93 -14.34 0.68
CA CYS A 534 18.56 -15.47 -0.18
C CYS A 534 17.41 -16.34 0.35
N SER A 535 16.67 -15.86 1.34
CA SER A 535 15.53 -16.54 1.97
C SER A 535 14.23 -16.33 1.19
N SER A 536 14.35 -15.76 -0.01
CA SER A 536 13.28 -15.09 -0.72
C SER A 536 13.32 -15.41 -2.23
N ARG A 537 12.15 -15.60 -2.85
CA ARG A 537 12.00 -16.21 -4.21
C ARG A 537 12.15 -15.19 -5.33
N SER A 538 13.22 -14.46 -5.22
CA SER A 538 13.37 -13.13 -5.75
C SER A 538 14.46 -13.10 -6.83
N TRP A 539 15.18 -14.22 -6.92
CA TRP A 539 16.07 -14.58 -8.00
C TRP A 539 15.27 -15.28 -9.11
N GLY A 540 15.55 -14.88 -10.34
CA GLY A 540 15.17 -15.67 -11.51
C GLY A 540 15.88 -17.01 -11.50
N ALA A 541 15.38 -17.97 -12.27
CA ALA A 541 16.05 -19.25 -12.47
C ALA A 541 16.22 -19.50 -13.97
N TRP A 542 17.36 -20.05 -14.34
CA TRP A 542 17.65 -20.46 -15.70
C TRP A 542 18.38 -21.80 -15.68
N SER A 543 18.05 -22.67 -16.63
CA SER A 543 18.75 -23.93 -16.86
C SER A 543 18.93 -24.19 -18.35
N SER A 544 20.00 -24.89 -18.71
CA SER A 544 20.22 -25.36 -20.08
C SER A 544 19.11 -26.31 -20.53
N GLU A 545 18.89 -26.37 -21.85
CA GLU A 545 17.89 -27.25 -22.45
C GLU A 545 18.08 -28.71 -22.02
N GLY A 546 16.99 -29.37 -21.62
CA GLY A 546 17.00 -30.77 -21.16
C GLY A 546 17.51 -31.00 -19.74
N ALA A 547 17.97 -29.97 -19.01
CA ALA A 547 18.38 -30.11 -17.62
C ALA A 547 17.19 -30.48 -16.70
N LYS A 548 17.42 -31.38 -15.75
CA LYS A 548 16.42 -31.82 -14.76
C LYS A 548 16.80 -31.29 -13.38
N VAL A 549 16.29 -30.12 -13.04
CA VAL A 549 16.66 -29.39 -11.82
C VAL A 549 15.42 -28.79 -11.16
N ASP A 550 15.40 -28.79 -9.83
CA ASP A 550 14.42 -28.05 -9.04
C ASP A 550 15.07 -26.82 -8.40
N PHE A 551 14.39 -25.68 -8.52
CA PHE A 551 14.79 -24.42 -7.91
C PHE A 551 13.77 -24.07 -6.82
N SER A 552 14.21 -24.07 -5.58
CA SER A 552 13.36 -23.85 -4.42
C SER A 552 14.04 -22.99 -3.36
N LEU A 553 13.26 -22.63 -2.33
CA LEU A 553 13.79 -22.06 -1.10
C LEU A 553 13.83 -23.16 -0.05
N ASP A 554 14.97 -23.33 0.60
CA ASP A 554 15.10 -24.22 1.75
C ASP A 554 14.99 -23.41 3.02
N MET A 555 13.82 -23.44 3.66
CA MET A 555 13.54 -22.65 4.87
C MET A 555 14.19 -23.21 6.13
N ASP A 556 14.74 -24.42 6.08
CA ASP A 556 15.39 -25.06 7.22
C ASP A 556 16.91 -24.92 7.19
N ASN A 557 17.48 -24.67 6.00
CA ASN A 557 18.90 -24.45 5.81
C ASN A 557 19.19 -22.98 5.48
N GLY A 558 20.16 -22.41 6.17
CA GLY A 558 20.80 -21.16 5.83
C GLY A 558 22.11 -21.01 6.60
N HIS A 559 22.85 -19.95 6.32
CA HIS A 559 24.16 -19.69 6.88
C HIS A 559 24.03 -18.92 8.21
N GLN A 560 23.56 -17.66 8.18
CA GLN A 560 23.33 -16.89 9.40
C GLN A 560 21.92 -17.01 9.94
N LYS A 561 20.92 -17.06 9.04
CA LYS A 561 19.50 -17.18 9.36
C LYS A 561 18.92 -18.39 8.64
N LYS A 562 17.68 -18.74 8.97
CA LYS A 562 16.94 -19.79 8.25
C LYS A 562 16.45 -19.27 6.90
N GLY A 563 16.55 -20.10 5.86
CA GLY A 563 16.18 -19.73 4.49
C GLY A 563 17.40 -19.59 3.61
N SER A 564 17.43 -20.28 2.47
CA SER A 564 18.45 -20.13 1.44
C SER A 564 17.91 -20.55 0.07
N LEU A 565 18.59 -20.12 -1.00
CA LEU A 565 18.30 -20.53 -2.36
C LEU A 565 18.83 -21.95 -2.60
N LEU A 566 17.99 -22.88 -3.05
CA LEU A 566 18.38 -24.27 -3.31
C LEU A 566 18.28 -24.61 -4.81
N ILE A 567 19.38 -25.11 -5.35
CA ILE A 567 19.43 -25.85 -6.61
C ILE A 567 19.54 -27.34 -6.28
N GLN A 568 18.49 -28.12 -6.57
CA GLN A 568 18.51 -29.57 -6.45
C GLN A 568 18.57 -30.22 -7.83
N VAL A 569 19.70 -30.86 -8.13
CA VAL A 569 19.96 -31.46 -9.44
C VAL A 569 19.49 -32.91 -9.44
N SER A 570 18.83 -33.35 -10.50
CA SER A 570 18.47 -34.77 -10.68
C SER A 570 19.69 -35.59 -11.14
N PRO A 571 19.85 -36.85 -10.67
CA PRO A 571 20.83 -37.78 -11.22
C PRO A 571 20.70 -38.01 -12.74
N ASP A 572 19.50 -37.83 -13.30
CA ASP A 572 19.20 -38.03 -14.72
C ASP A 572 19.53 -36.80 -15.60
N THR A 573 20.17 -35.78 -15.04
CA THR A 573 20.52 -34.55 -15.77
C THR A 573 21.60 -34.83 -16.81
N PRO A 574 21.49 -34.30 -18.05
CA PRO A 574 22.51 -34.48 -19.08
C PRO A 574 23.89 -33.96 -18.64
N ASP A 575 24.95 -34.61 -19.11
CA ASP A 575 26.33 -34.12 -18.92
C ASP A 575 26.48 -32.70 -19.48
N LYS A 576 27.31 -31.87 -18.82
CA LYS A 576 27.57 -30.47 -19.19
C LYS A 576 26.36 -29.51 -19.11
N SER A 577 25.29 -29.93 -18.44
CA SER A 577 24.19 -29.02 -18.12
C SER A 577 24.67 -27.89 -17.21
N SER A 578 24.02 -26.73 -17.34
CA SER A 578 24.25 -25.54 -16.52
C SER A 578 22.93 -25.05 -15.94
N PHE A 579 22.95 -24.59 -14.70
CA PHE A 579 21.77 -24.08 -14.02
C PHE A 579 22.19 -22.97 -13.08
N CYS A 580 21.38 -21.91 -12.97
CA CYS A 580 21.71 -20.77 -12.13
C CYS A 580 20.47 -20.04 -11.62
N PHE A 581 20.65 -19.42 -10.46
CA PHE A 581 19.82 -18.29 -10.06
C PHE A 581 20.33 -17.02 -10.72
N THR A 582 19.44 -16.10 -11.06
CA THR A 582 19.77 -14.84 -11.74
C THR A 582 19.19 -13.63 -11.02
N LYS A 583 19.93 -12.52 -10.97
CA LYS A 583 19.47 -11.25 -10.39
C LYS A 583 20.07 -10.07 -11.15
N LYS A 584 19.27 -9.04 -11.42
CA LYS A 584 19.73 -7.83 -12.13
C LYS A 584 20.00 -6.71 -11.12
N ILE A 585 21.15 -6.05 -11.22
CA ILE A 585 21.55 -4.98 -10.30
C ILE A 585 22.08 -3.77 -11.09
N PRO A 586 21.55 -2.55 -10.86
CA PRO A 586 22.06 -1.35 -11.52
C PRO A 586 23.47 -1.00 -11.02
N VAL A 587 24.34 -0.58 -11.92
CA VAL A 587 25.76 -0.26 -11.64
C VAL A 587 26.26 0.92 -12.47
N ARG A 588 27.50 1.34 -12.26
CA ARG A 588 28.15 2.42 -13.00
C ARG A 588 29.54 2.01 -13.52
N PRO A 589 29.91 2.46 -14.73
CA PRO A 589 31.30 2.51 -15.15
C PRO A 589 32.16 3.36 -14.22
N GLY A 590 33.46 3.06 -14.17
CA GLY A 590 34.47 3.68 -13.31
C GLY A 590 34.47 3.19 -11.87
N LYS A 591 33.57 2.29 -11.49
CA LYS A 591 33.40 1.84 -10.12
C LYS A 591 33.94 0.43 -9.88
N THR A 592 34.40 0.21 -8.65
CA THR A 592 34.87 -1.10 -8.19
C THR A 592 33.86 -1.68 -7.23
N TYR A 593 33.45 -2.91 -7.48
CA TYR A 593 32.45 -3.63 -6.71
C TYR A 593 33.08 -4.80 -5.97
N ASN A 594 32.60 -5.05 -4.75
CA ASN A 594 32.88 -6.26 -3.98
C ASN A 594 31.58 -7.04 -3.85
N ALA A 595 31.60 -8.26 -4.36
CA ALA A 595 30.52 -9.22 -4.24
C ALA A 595 30.93 -10.36 -3.31
N LYS A 596 29.97 -10.85 -2.53
CA LYS A 596 30.13 -11.94 -1.58
C LYS A 596 28.86 -12.79 -1.56
N ILE A 597 29.02 -14.10 -1.42
CA ILE A 597 27.93 -15.08 -1.26
C ILE A 597 28.48 -16.27 -0.47
N PHE A 598 27.66 -16.89 0.36
CA PHE A 598 27.97 -18.19 0.96
C PHE A 598 27.33 -19.31 0.17
N VAL A 599 28.06 -20.41 0.04
CA VAL A 599 27.66 -21.57 -0.75
C VAL A 599 27.82 -22.83 0.09
N LYS A 600 26.83 -23.72 0.06
CA LYS A 600 26.93 -25.05 0.67
C LYS A 600 26.60 -26.11 -0.36
N THR A 601 27.31 -27.22 -0.33
CA THR A 601 27.07 -28.36 -1.24
C THR A 601 26.73 -29.62 -0.47
N GLN A 602 25.91 -30.50 -1.06
CA GLN A 602 25.68 -31.84 -0.55
C GLN A 602 25.57 -32.85 -1.70
N ASN A 603 26.35 -33.94 -1.65
CA ASN A 603 26.36 -35.02 -2.63
C ASN A 603 26.58 -34.52 -4.08
N VAL A 604 27.41 -33.49 -4.24
CA VAL A 604 27.76 -32.91 -5.54
C VAL A 604 29.02 -33.60 -6.08
N PHE A 605 29.09 -33.82 -7.39
CA PHE A 605 30.27 -34.44 -8.01
C PHE A 605 31.50 -33.53 -7.87
N SER A 606 32.68 -34.11 -7.67
CA SER A 606 33.94 -33.35 -7.55
C SER A 606 34.32 -32.55 -8.80
N SER A 607 33.74 -32.88 -9.96
CA SER A 607 33.88 -32.15 -11.23
C SER A 607 32.93 -30.97 -11.37
N ALA A 608 32.01 -30.78 -10.43
CA ALA A 608 31.04 -29.70 -10.49
C ALA A 608 31.74 -28.35 -10.37
N LYS A 609 31.25 -27.38 -11.12
CA LYS A 609 31.69 -25.99 -11.02
C LYS A 609 30.61 -25.17 -10.37
N ILE A 610 30.96 -24.46 -9.32
CA ILE A 610 30.03 -23.60 -8.58
C ILE A 610 30.61 -22.21 -8.53
N ALA A 611 29.89 -21.26 -9.11
CA ALA A 611 30.43 -19.93 -9.39
C ALA A 611 29.40 -18.82 -9.19
N MET A 612 29.89 -17.64 -8.84
CA MET A 612 29.18 -16.38 -8.98
C MET A 612 29.77 -15.63 -10.16
N ALA A 613 28.93 -15.13 -11.07
CA ALA A 613 29.38 -14.36 -12.23
C ALA A 613 28.51 -13.12 -12.48
N PHE A 614 29.11 -12.12 -13.14
CA PHE A 614 28.51 -10.84 -13.46
C PHE A 614 28.68 -10.53 -14.95
N GLN A 615 27.57 -10.28 -15.63
CA GLN A 615 27.53 -9.93 -17.05
C GLN A 615 26.99 -8.52 -17.25
N GLY A 616 27.69 -7.70 -18.03
CA GLY A 616 27.27 -6.33 -18.33
C GLY A 616 26.08 -6.27 -19.30
N GLN A 617 25.07 -5.49 -18.94
CA GLN A 617 23.92 -5.13 -19.76
C GLN A 617 23.79 -3.62 -19.92
N ASP A 618 23.27 -3.18 -21.06
CA ASP A 618 22.94 -1.78 -21.33
C ASP A 618 21.67 -1.31 -20.59
N SER A 619 21.24 -0.08 -20.86
CA SER A 619 20.01 0.50 -20.29
C SER A 619 18.72 -0.20 -20.75
N ASN A 620 18.76 -0.92 -21.87
CA ASN A 620 17.64 -1.69 -22.41
C ASN A 620 17.65 -3.15 -21.93
N GLY A 621 18.66 -3.56 -21.15
CA GLY A 621 18.83 -4.93 -20.68
C GLY A 621 19.45 -5.88 -21.69
N LEU A 622 20.01 -5.38 -22.79
CA LEU A 622 20.74 -6.18 -23.77
C LEU A 622 22.16 -6.45 -23.28
N PHE A 623 22.65 -7.68 -23.51
CA PHE A 623 24.02 -8.05 -23.16
C PHE A 623 25.04 -7.35 -24.05
N LEU A 624 26.11 -6.84 -23.42
CA LEU A 624 27.17 -6.13 -24.12
C LEU A 624 28.15 -7.07 -24.85
N GLY A 625 28.04 -8.39 -24.63
CA GLY A 625 28.94 -9.40 -25.20
C GLY A 625 30.36 -9.32 -24.65
N VAL A 626 30.52 -8.81 -23.42
CA VAL A 626 31.79 -8.79 -22.68
C VAL A 626 31.94 -10.08 -21.85
N PRO A 627 33.19 -10.60 -21.67
CA PRO A 627 33.41 -11.76 -20.82
C PRO A 627 32.92 -11.52 -19.38
N PRO A 628 32.20 -12.49 -18.76
CA PRO A 628 31.74 -12.34 -17.38
C PRO A 628 32.91 -12.14 -16.41
N GLN A 629 32.69 -11.32 -15.38
CA GLN A 629 33.57 -11.30 -14.21
C GLN A 629 33.05 -12.37 -13.24
N SER A 630 33.89 -13.31 -12.81
CA SER A 630 33.42 -14.45 -12.00
C SER A 630 34.42 -14.92 -10.97
N ALA A 631 33.90 -15.53 -9.90
CA ALA A 631 34.65 -16.34 -8.94
C ALA A 631 34.03 -17.74 -8.85
N GLU A 632 34.85 -18.76 -8.64
CA GLU A 632 34.48 -20.18 -8.59
C GLU A 632 35.06 -20.79 -7.30
N LEU A 633 34.33 -21.73 -6.68
CA LEU A 633 34.86 -22.49 -5.55
C LEU A 633 36.06 -23.34 -5.98
N SER A 634 37.19 -23.20 -5.29
CA SER A 634 38.41 -23.96 -5.58
C SER A 634 38.36 -25.40 -5.08
N THR A 635 37.51 -25.70 -4.11
CA THR A 635 37.33 -27.03 -3.52
C THR A 635 35.88 -27.15 -3.05
N LEU A 636 35.29 -28.34 -3.16
CA LEU A 636 33.93 -28.59 -2.71
C LEU A 636 33.96 -29.32 -1.36
N CYS A 637 33.57 -28.64 -0.29
CA CYS A 637 33.47 -29.23 1.04
C CYS A 637 32.02 -29.66 1.33
N ASP A 638 31.77 -30.97 1.22
CA ASP A 638 30.43 -31.52 1.46
C ASP A 638 29.88 -31.13 2.85
N GLY A 639 28.69 -30.56 2.87
CA GLY A 639 27.95 -30.17 4.07
C GLY A 639 28.40 -28.88 4.77
N LYS A 640 29.42 -28.16 4.28
CA LYS A 640 29.92 -26.92 4.90
C LYS A 640 29.57 -25.69 4.07
N TRP A 641 29.38 -24.55 4.75
CA TRP A 641 29.25 -23.24 4.11
C TRP A 641 30.64 -22.70 3.78
N GLU A 642 30.84 -22.26 2.54
CA GLU A 642 32.07 -21.70 2.00
C GLU A 642 31.78 -20.33 1.40
N GLU A 643 32.66 -19.36 1.65
CA GLU A 643 32.51 -18.00 1.16
C GLU A 643 33.11 -17.87 -0.25
N LEU A 644 32.36 -17.25 -1.15
CA LEU A 644 32.81 -16.93 -2.51
C LEU A 644 32.77 -15.42 -2.70
N ASN A 645 33.95 -14.83 -2.90
CA ASN A 645 34.13 -13.39 -3.05
C ASN A 645 34.66 -13.03 -4.43
N LEU A 646 34.21 -11.89 -4.95
CA LEU A 646 34.74 -11.31 -6.17
C LEU A 646 34.87 -9.79 -6.02
N ARG A 647 36.07 -9.28 -6.24
CA ARG A 647 36.31 -7.85 -6.43
C ARG A 647 36.59 -7.57 -7.90
N PHE A 648 35.81 -6.68 -8.51
CA PHE A 648 35.96 -6.36 -9.92
C PHE A 648 35.67 -4.88 -10.21
N ASN A 649 36.28 -4.36 -11.27
CA ASN A 649 36.07 -3.00 -11.74
C ASN A 649 35.21 -3.03 -13.01
N ILE A 650 34.31 -2.06 -13.15
CA ILE A 650 33.64 -1.77 -14.43
C ILE A 650 34.40 -0.59 -15.05
N PRO A 651 35.19 -0.77 -16.11
CA PRO A 651 36.00 0.31 -16.67
C PRO A 651 35.17 1.45 -17.28
N GLU A 652 35.69 2.69 -17.23
CA GLU A 652 35.12 3.86 -17.92
C GLU A 652 35.33 3.85 -19.43
N LYS A 653 36.06 2.86 -19.96
CA LYS A 653 36.40 2.74 -21.39
C LYS A 653 36.04 1.37 -21.94
N GLY A 654 35.77 1.32 -23.25
CA GLY A 654 35.41 0.09 -23.96
C GLY A 654 33.97 -0.37 -23.67
N LYS A 655 33.60 -1.58 -24.10
CA LYS A 655 32.20 -2.05 -24.00
C LYS A 655 31.66 -2.09 -22.58
N TRP A 656 32.48 -2.39 -21.57
CA TRP A 656 32.05 -2.34 -20.17
C TRP A 656 31.59 -0.93 -19.74
N SER A 657 32.04 0.13 -20.40
CA SER A 657 31.60 1.50 -20.10
C SER A 657 30.14 1.80 -20.50
N GLU A 658 29.51 0.91 -21.26
CA GLU A 658 28.08 0.99 -21.60
C GLU A 658 27.21 0.26 -20.55
N THR A 659 27.83 -0.35 -19.54
CA THR A 659 27.12 -1.14 -18.52
C THR A 659 26.28 -0.23 -17.64
N CYS A 660 24.96 -0.41 -17.72
CA CYS A 660 23.99 0.20 -16.82
C CYS A 660 23.51 -0.79 -15.76
N ASN A 661 23.56 -2.09 -16.07
CA ASN A 661 23.11 -3.16 -15.19
C ASN A 661 24.08 -4.35 -15.23
N LEU A 662 24.24 -5.05 -14.11
CA LEU A 662 24.83 -6.38 -14.06
C LEU A 662 23.73 -7.43 -13.98
N LEU A 663 23.83 -8.47 -14.79
CA LEU A 663 23.17 -9.74 -14.50
C LEU A 663 24.12 -10.57 -13.64
N VAL A 664 23.72 -10.79 -12.39
CA VAL A 664 24.37 -11.72 -11.46
C VAL A 664 23.84 -13.12 -11.73
N THR A 665 24.73 -14.11 -11.77
CA THR A 665 24.37 -15.53 -11.84
C THR A 665 25.04 -16.29 -10.70
N LEU A 666 24.25 -17.05 -9.94
CA LEU A 666 24.74 -18.04 -8.97
C LEU A 666 24.59 -19.41 -9.61
N GLY A 667 25.66 -19.90 -10.21
CA GLY A 667 25.63 -21.00 -11.18
C GLY A 667 26.26 -22.29 -10.68
N VAL A 668 25.71 -23.40 -11.16
CA VAL A 668 26.26 -24.75 -11.00
C VAL A 668 26.35 -25.39 -12.39
N GLN A 669 27.47 -26.04 -12.68
CA GLN A 669 27.71 -26.77 -13.92
C GLN A 669 28.35 -28.14 -13.64
N ASN A 670 28.26 -29.06 -14.61
CA ASN A 670 28.99 -30.34 -14.60
C ASN A 670 28.74 -31.24 -13.37
N THR A 671 27.50 -31.28 -12.86
CA THR A 671 27.09 -32.23 -11.82
C THR A 671 25.89 -33.05 -12.24
N LYS A 672 25.82 -34.29 -11.73
CA LYS A 672 24.68 -35.21 -11.87
C LYS A 672 24.17 -35.55 -10.48
N GLY A 673 23.11 -34.89 -10.04
CA GLY A 673 22.66 -35.03 -8.66
C GLY A 673 23.33 -34.05 -7.70
N GLY A 674 22.82 -34.07 -6.47
CA GLY A 674 23.30 -33.23 -5.38
C GLY A 674 22.43 -31.99 -5.16
N LYS A 675 22.77 -31.28 -4.09
CA LYS A 675 22.13 -30.03 -3.67
C LYS A 675 23.19 -28.95 -3.52
N VAL A 676 22.86 -27.75 -3.98
CA VAL A 676 23.68 -26.55 -3.80
C VAL A 676 22.80 -25.45 -3.22
N TRP A 677 23.19 -24.94 -2.05
CA TRP A 677 22.55 -23.80 -1.43
C TRP A 677 23.40 -22.54 -1.61
N PHE A 678 22.75 -21.41 -1.83
CA PHE A 678 23.35 -20.08 -1.85
C PHE A 678 22.68 -19.21 -0.81
N ASP A 679 23.48 -18.44 -0.06
CA ASP A 679 23.00 -17.61 1.03
C ASP A 679 23.82 -16.32 1.24
N ASP A 680 23.22 -15.34 1.93
CA ASP A 680 23.82 -14.07 2.35
C ASP A 680 24.58 -13.36 1.20
N PHE A 681 23.88 -13.10 0.08
CA PHE A 681 24.44 -12.34 -1.05
C PHE A 681 24.63 -10.86 -0.67
N GLU A 682 25.84 -10.37 -0.85
CA GLU A 682 26.18 -8.97 -0.68
C GLU A 682 26.86 -8.44 -1.95
N LEU A 683 26.45 -7.27 -2.41
CA LEU A 683 27.19 -6.46 -3.38
C LEU A 683 27.33 -5.06 -2.81
N SER A 684 28.56 -4.56 -2.78
CA SER A 684 28.90 -3.20 -2.32
C SER A 684 29.81 -2.51 -3.33
N GLU A 685 29.74 -1.20 -3.42
CA GLU A 685 30.74 -0.39 -4.12
C GLU A 685 31.89 -0.10 -3.14
N SER A 686 33.14 -0.29 -3.57
CA SER A 686 34.31 0.14 -2.81
C SER A 686 34.30 1.67 -2.69
N GLN A 687 34.46 2.19 -1.47
CA GLN A 687 34.65 3.62 -1.25
C GLN A 687 35.92 4.15 -1.90
#